data_AF-A0A1V4KCN7-F1
#
_entry.id   AF-A0A1V4KCN7-F1
#
_cell.length_a   1.000
_cell.length_b   1.000
_cell.length_c   1.000
_cell.angle_alpha   90.00
_cell.angle_beta   90.00
_cell.angle_gamma   90.00
#
_symmetry.space_group_name_H-M   'P 1'
#
loop_
_entity.id
_entity.type
_entity.pdbx_description
1 polymer ?
#
loop_
_entity_poly.entity_id
_entity_poly.type
_entity_poly.pdbx_seq_one_letter_code
_entity_poly.pdbx_strand_id
1 'polypeptide(L)'
;MLGGDEFISSPPRKTVRFGGTLTDILLKYQKGETTDFELLKHQLSDPDIKDAQIINWLHEFRASVVYLTKELEQLVSILLKLPWLRRSREVVEEYLGFLGNLVSAQTVHLRPCLRMIVSQFVPPRVTIREDDVDISDSDDDDESLSENFNTCHRALQTVARYVPSTPQFLMPILVENFPFINKSERTLECYVHNLLRVTVYLPSLRLQILELIIEKLLKLDVSTPQQEIEDAEETANSSDSEEKSPEEGLFDMEEDEERKGNTIVSSSSERMAHPLAERLDILMTILFSYIKDICHVDGKLDINNTKDLYRDLVSVFDKLILPTHASCHVQYFMFYICSFKLALAEAFLDHLWKKLHDPNNPSVIRQTAGSYIGSFLARAKFIPVVTVKACLDLLVNWLHKYIDNQDTGANAYCDVALHGPFYSTCQTVFYTLIFRHKQLLDGNLRKGLSYLQSLNFERIVMCQLNPLKICIPSVVNLFAAITRKYQLVFCYTIIERNNRQFIPVVRSGAGGDLVQTCTNPLDSFFPFDPYVLKRSKKTIDPFYQFWEELSAEDLENLKKPIKRGTSEDEDDDFLKGETPQNDGVEKAKLLRSQPARVVEPKGLLYVQQREFAVTTPEDGSVSILGSDDATTCHIVVLRHTGSGATCLTHCDGSDTEAEVSLIMSAVKSFSDPTGRGRLEVHLVGGFNDDRQLSQKLTNQLLRAFHLQPDELHLVTFCVTELNDREEKDIHFPIIYGIAVNVKTAEIFPATFPEKGPDEDLRSAHVLTGATLTNIYDAKTEELHIGPYFWRPFPYVDFWLEQDDKQILQNLSTSPLAEPPHFVSHIRSTLTFLKEHPFPSRSLFPDRKPRIYKKNEEGLWEQVCSDKM
;
A
#
# COMPACT_ATOMS: atom_id res chain seq x y z
N MET A 1 59.43 35.84 -30.49
CA MET A 1 60.56 35.91 -29.55
C MET A 1 60.66 34.55 -28.87
N LEU A 2 61.83 33.94 -28.94
CA LEU A 2 62.19 32.74 -28.21
C LEU A 2 62.34 33.08 -26.72
N GLY A 3 61.71 32.30 -25.86
CA GLY A 3 61.93 32.22 -24.41
C GLY A 3 61.16 31.00 -23.96
N GLY A 4 61.74 29.87 -23.58
CA GLY A 4 62.99 29.72 -22.84
C GLY A 4 62.67 29.68 -21.34
N ASP A 5 61.82 28.74 -20.94
CA ASP A 5 61.73 28.29 -19.55
C ASP A 5 62.14 26.82 -19.52
N GLU A 6 63.33 26.63 -18.97
CA GLU A 6 64.00 25.36 -18.81
C GLU A 6 63.19 24.43 -17.90
N PHE A 7 63.06 23.18 -18.37
CA PHE A 7 62.66 22.04 -17.57
C PHE A 7 63.55 21.92 -16.33
N ILE A 8 63.09 22.41 -15.18
CA ILE A 8 63.60 21.95 -13.89
C ILE A 8 62.85 20.67 -13.55
N SER A 9 63.27 19.56 -14.18
CA SER A 9 62.97 18.23 -13.67
C SER A 9 63.72 18.06 -12.35
N SER A 10 63.01 18.15 -11.23
CA SER A 10 63.53 17.70 -9.94
C SER A 10 64.04 16.26 -10.08
N PRO A 11 65.25 15.93 -9.59
CA PRO A 11 65.80 14.60 -9.78
C PRO A 11 64.92 13.56 -9.08
N PRO A 12 64.72 12.36 -9.65
CA PRO A 12 63.93 11.32 -9.00
C PRO A 12 64.61 10.95 -7.68
N ARG A 13 63.88 11.08 -6.57
CA ARG A 13 64.36 10.66 -5.25
C ARG A 13 64.64 9.16 -5.30
N LYS A 14 65.93 8.80 -5.23
CA LYS A 14 66.42 7.42 -5.28
C LYS A 14 65.74 6.57 -4.19
N THR A 15 64.80 5.74 -4.62
CA THR A 15 64.25 4.64 -3.83
C THR A 15 64.96 3.36 -4.26
N VAL A 16 65.29 2.49 -3.29
CA VAL A 16 66.09 1.28 -3.50
C VAL A 16 65.36 0.36 -4.49
N ARG A 17 66.01 0.11 -5.65
CA ARG A 17 65.52 -0.74 -6.74
C ARG A 17 66.09 -2.14 -6.61
N PHE A 18 65.25 -3.15 -6.86
CA PHE A 18 65.67 -4.48 -7.27
C PHE A 18 65.06 -4.76 -8.64
N GLY A 19 65.88 -4.99 -9.67
CA GLY A 19 65.43 -5.17 -11.07
C GLY A 19 65.78 -3.96 -11.97
N GLY A 20 65.98 -4.20 -13.27
CA GLY A 20 66.37 -3.21 -14.30
C GLY A 20 65.29 -2.18 -14.64
N THR A 21 65.28 -1.62 -15.86
CA THR A 21 64.15 -0.78 -16.28
C THR A 21 62.89 -1.63 -16.48
N LEU A 22 61.69 -1.07 -16.27
CA LEU A 22 60.43 -1.79 -16.50
C LEU A 22 60.38 -2.43 -17.90
N THR A 23 60.87 -1.73 -18.93
CA THR A 23 61.03 -2.25 -20.29
C THR A 23 61.89 -3.51 -20.37
N ASP A 24 62.99 -3.57 -19.62
CA ASP A 24 63.86 -4.76 -19.60
C ASP A 24 63.16 -5.95 -18.94
N ILE A 25 62.41 -5.71 -17.86
CA ILE A 25 61.64 -6.74 -17.15
C ILE A 25 60.54 -7.31 -18.06
N LEU A 26 59.82 -6.45 -18.78
CA LEU A 26 58.78 -6.86 -19.72
C LEU A 26 59.34 -7.62 -20.93
N LEU A 27 60.50 -7.21 -21.45
CA LEU A 27 61.19 -7.90 -22.55
C LEU A 27 61.78 -9.25 -22.12
N LYS A 28 62.29 -9.38 -20.89
CA LYS A 28 62.74 -10.65 -20.31
C LYS A 28 61.57 -11.63 -20.11
N TYR A 29 60.43 -11.12 -19.66
CA TYR A 29 59.21 -11.91 -19.53
C TYR A 29 58.75 -12.49 -20.89
N GLN A 30 58.79 -11.68 -21.96
CA GLN A 30 58.51 -12.18 -23.32
C GLN A 30 59.50 -13.27 -23.80
N LYS A 31 60.69 -13.35 -23.20
CA LYS A 31 61.70 -14.39 -23.46
C LYS A 31 61.59 -15.60 -22.53
N GLY A 32 60.62 -15.62 -21.61
CA GLY A 32 60.33 -16.75 -20.70
C GLY A 32 60.96 -16.65 -19.30
N GLU A 33 61.63 -15.54 -18.95
CA GLU A 33 62.17 -15.31 -17.61
C GLU A 33 61.11 -14.67 -16.69
N THR A 34 60.67 -15.39 -15.64
CA THR A 34 59.54 -14.98 -14.79
C THR A 34 59.92 -14.40 -13.43
N THR A 35 61.17 -14.54 -12.99
CA THR A 35 61.61 -14.17 -11.63
C THR A 35 61.50 -12.67 -11.35
N ASP A 36 61.97 -11.84 -12.26
CA ASP A 36 61.93 -10.37 -12.13
C ASP A 36 60.49 -9.85 -12.21
N PHE A 37 59.62 -10.56 -12.95
CA PHE A 37 58.21 -10.22 -13.14
C PHE A 37 57.35 -10.55 -11.91
N GLU A 38 57.58 -11.69 -11.25
CA GLU A 38 56.89 -12.03 -10.00
C GLU A 38 57.33 -11.12 -8.84
N LEU A 39 58.61 -10.71 -8.80
CA LEU A 39 59.09 -9.73 -7.82
C LEU A 39 58.38 -8.37 -7.99
N LEU A 40 58.20 -7.92 -9.24
CA LEU A 40 57.45 -6.70 -9.55
C LEU A 40 55.99 -6.80 -9.07
N LYS A 41 55.31 -7.93 -9.31
CA LYS A 41 53.93 -8.17 -8.84
C LYS A 41 53.85 -8.13 -7.31
N HIS A 42 54.81 -8.73 -6.62
CA HIS A 42 54.87 -8.71 -5.16
C HIS A 42 55.07 -7.29 -4.62
N GLN A 43 55.93 -6.49 -5.24
CA GLN A 43 56.17 -5.09 -4.84
C GLN A 43 54.95 -4.20 -5.07
N LEU A 44 54.20 -4.40 -6.15
CA LEU A 44 52.97 -3.64 -6.44
C LEU A 44 51.78 -4.08 -5.59
N SER A 45 51.80 -5.31 -5.05
CA SER A 45 50.76 -5.83 -4.19
C SER A 45 50.98 -5.51 -2.71
N ASP A 46 52.07 -4.81 -2.36
CA ASP A 46 52.39 -4.40 -1.00
C ASP A 46 51.41 -3.32 -0.50
N PRO A 47 50.62 -3.58 0.57
CA PRO A 47 49.67 -2.63 1.11
C PRO A 47 50.32 -1.35 1.66
N ASP A 48 51.58 -1.41 2.09
CA ASP A 48 52.32 -0.30 2.72
C ASP A 48 53.25 0.45 1.75
N ILE A 49 53.02 0.31 0.44
CA ILE A 49 53.81 0.99 -0.59
C ILE A 49 53.80 2.52 -0.38
N LYS A 50 54.98 3.15 -0.46
CA LYS A 50 55.13 4.60 -0.23
C LYS A 50 54.78 5.41 -1.46
N ASP A 51 54.21 6.60 -1.28
CA ASP A 51 53.78 7.51 -2.36
C ASP A 51 54.87 7.76 -3.42
N ALA A 52 56.12 7.98 -2.99
CA ALA A 52 57.25 8.18 -3.89
C ALA A 52 57.56 6.95 -4.77
N GLN A 53 57.33 5.73 -4.27
CA GLN A 53 57.51 4.50 -5.04
C GLN A 53 56.38 4.33 -6.05
N ILE A 54 55.13 4.63 -5.65
CA ILE A 54 53.96 4.60 -6.55
C ILE A 54 54.18 5.55 -7.73
N ILE A 55 54.59 6.80 -7.46
CA ILE A 55 54.84 7.81 -8.50
C ILE A 55 55.90 7.32 -9.50
N ASN A 56 57.01 6.78 -9.01
CA ASN A 56 58.07 6.25 -9.88
C ASN A 56 57.57 5.09 -10.75
N TRP A 57 56.84 4.13 -10.16
CA TRP A 57 56.25 3.03 -10.93
C TRP A 57 55.27 3.53 -11.98
N LEU A 58 54.35 4.43 -11.61
CA LEU A 58 53.37 5.00 -12.54
C LEU A 58 54.05 5.73 -13.71
N HIS A 59 55.12 6.49 -13.47
CA HIS A 59 55.91 7.11 -14.53
C HIS A 59 56.50 6.08 -15.50
N GLU A 60 57.10 4.99 -14.99
CA GLU A 60 57.68 3.94 -15.82
C GLU A 60 56.62 3.17 -16.62
N PHE A 61 55.50 2.84 -15.99
CA PHE A 61 54.37 2.20 -16.66
C PHE A 61 53.78 3.12 -17.73
N ARG A 62 53.68 4.42 -17.46
CA ARG A 62 53.21 5.44 -18.41
C ARG A 62 54.15 5.63 -19.60
N ALA A 63 55.46 5.45 -19.42
CA ALA A 63 56.44 5.43 -20.50
C ALA A 63 56.40 4.13 -21.32
N SER A 64 55.90 3.03 -20.73
CA SER A 64 55.96 1.68 -21.30
C SER A 64 54.59 1.09 -21.67
N VAL A 65 53.55 1.93 -21.76
CA VAL A 65 52.15 1.48 -21.95
C VAL A 65 51.94 0.63 -23.20
N VAL A 66 52.73 0.86 -24.26
CA VAL A 66 52.66 0.10 -25.51
C VAL A 66 52.84 -1.41 -25.28
N TYR A 67 53.64 -1.79 -24.29
CA TYR A 67 53.93 -3.19 -23.96
C TYR A 67 52.83 -3.85 -23.10
N LEU A 68 51.92 -3.07 -22.49
CA LEU A 68 50.81 -3.56 -21.66
C LEU A 68 49.66 -4.09 -22.51
N THR A 69 49.93 -5.07 -23.36
CA THR A 69 48.92 -5.73 -24.21
C THR A 69 48.04 -6.69 -23.40
N LYS A 70 47.11 -7.40 -24.07
CA LYS A 70 46.20 -8.37 -23.43
C LYS A 70 46.93 -9.47 -22.66
N GLU A 71 48.14 -9.84 -23.06
CA GLU A 71 48.95 -10.89 -22.41
C GLU A 71 49.36 -10.53 -20.98
N LEU A 72 49.37 -9.23 -20.64
CA LEU A 72 49.73 -8.70 -19.31
C LEU A 72 48.51 -8.25 -18.49
N GLU A 73 47.31 -8.78 -18.79
CA GLU A 73 46.06 -8.44 -18.08
C GLU A 73 46.17 -8.60 -16.56
N GLN A 74 46.88 -9.62 -16.07
CA GLN A 74 47.10 -9.83 -14.63
C GLN A 74 47.90 -8.69 -13.99
N LEU A 75 48.92 -8.16 -14.68
CA LEU A 75 49.72 -7.04 -14.18
C LEU A 75 48.89 -5.75 -14.17
N VAL A 76 48.11 -5.51 -15.23
CA VAL A 76 47.19 -4.36 -15.29
C VAL A 76 46.13 -4.45 -14.19
N SER A 77 45.60 -5.63 -13.90
CA SER A 77 44.67 -5.85 -12.79
C SER A 77 45.27 -5.50 -11.43
N ILE A 78 46.54 -5.80 -11.19
CA ILE A 78 47.27 -5.41 -9.97
C ILE A 78 47.43 -3.89 -9.91
N LEU A 79 47.81 -3.24 -11.02
CA LEU A 79 47.93 -1.77 -11.09
C LEU A 79 46.60 -1.05 -10.86
N LEU A 80 45.50 -1.62 -11.37
CA LEU A 80 44.16 -1.08 -11.14
C LEU A 80 43.70 -1.21 -9.68
N LYS A 81 44.28 -2.13 -8.90
CA LYS A 81 43.96 -2.32 -7.47
C LYS A 81 44.82 -1.49 -6.52
N LEU A 82 45.79 -0.72 -7.03
CA LEU A 82 46.62 0.14 -6.19
C LEU A 82 45.76 1.14 -5.40
N PRO A 83 46.04 1.40 -4.11
CA PRO A 83 45.28 2.35 -3.32
C PRO A 83 45.64 3.79 -3.73
N TRP A 84 44.85 4.41 -4.60
CA TRP A 84 45.12 5.75 -5.15
C TRP A 84 44.23 6.87 -4.60
N LEU A 85 43.01 6.56 -4.11
CA LEU A 85 42.03 7.57 -3.67
C LEU A 85 42.39 8.30 -2.37
N ARG A 86 43.02 7.61 -1.41
CA ARG A 86 43.39 8.14 -0.08
C ARG A 86 44.86 8.55 0.03
N ARG A 87 45.53 8.85 -1.09
CA ARG A 87 46.97 9.18 -1.14
C ARG A 87 47.19 10.65 -1.52
N SER A 88 48.45 11.09 -1.52
CA SER A 88 48.80 12.47 -1.87
C SER A 88 48.30 12.89 -3.26
N ARG A 89 48.07 14.20 -3.43
CA ARG A 89 47.56 14.78 -4.69
C ARG A 89 48.47 14.44 -5.88
N GLU A 90 49.78 14.35 -5.66
CA GLU A 90 50.77 13.99 -6.67
C GLU A 90 50.57 12.55 -7.18
N VAL A 91 50.27 11.60 -6.28
CA VAL A 91 49.96 10.21 -6.66
C VAL A 91 48.69 10.16 -7.50
N VAL A 92 47.65 10.89 -7.09
CA VAL A 92 46.37 10.93 -7.81
C VAL A 92 46.55 11.45 -9.23
N GLU A 93 47.23 12.58 -9.43
CA GLU A 93 47.42 13.16 -10.76
C GLU A 93 48.24 12.24 -11.68
N GLU A 94 49.30 11.59 -11.16
CA GLU A 94 50.06 10.62 -11.96
C GLU A 94 49.23 9.36 -12.29
N TYR A 95 48.38 8.91 -11.36
CA TYR A 95 47.48 7.79 -11.61
C TYR A 95 46.45 8.11 -12.70
N LEU A 96 45.85 9.30 -12.65
CA LEU A 96 44.95 9.80 -13.71
C LEU A 96 45.65 9.88 -15.07
N GLY A 97 46.90 10.36 -15.08
CA GLY A 97 47.75 10.40 -16.27
C GLY A 97 48.06 9.01 -16.82
N PHE A 98 48.32 8.04 -15.95
CA PHE A 98 48.51 6.64 -16.32
C PHE A 98 47.23 6.04 -16.92
N LEU A 99 46.07 6.21 -16.29
CA LEU A 99 44.79 5.71 -16.79
C LEU A 99 44.49 6.24 -18.20
N GLY A 100 44.67 7.55 -18.42
CA GLY A 100 44.48 8.18 -19.72
C GLY A 100 45.39 7.59 -20.80
N ASN A 101 46.67 7.43 -20.51
CA ASN A 101 47.63 6.83 -21.44
C ASN A 101 47.31 5.34 -21.70
N LEU A 102 46.91 4.58 -20.67
CA LEU A 102 46.56 3.16 -20.78
C LEU A 102 45.39 2.94 -21.73
N VAL A 103 44.27 3.65 -21.51
CA VAL A 103 43.08 3.49 -22.36
C VAL A 103 43.28 4.06 -23.77
N SER A 104 44.14 5.09 -23.92
CA SER A 104 44.46 5.67 -25.23
C SER A 104 45.35 4.77 -26.08
N ALA A 105 46.30 4.04 -25.47
CA ALA A 105 47.22 3.17 -26.20
C ALA A 105 46.67 1.74 -26.36
N GLN A 106 45.91 1.24 -25.38
CA GLN A 106 45.42 -0.14 -25.34
C GLN A 106 43.95 -0.17 -24.90
N THR A 107 43.03 -0.01 -25.86
CA THR A 107 41.57 0.05 -25.61
C THR A 107 41.00 -1.24 -25.01
N VAL A 108 41.72 -2.36 -25.09
CA VAL A 108 41.34 -3.63 -24.44
C VAL A 108 41.16 -3.49 -22.92
N HIS A 109 41.90 -2.58 -22.29
CA HIS A 109 41.86 -2.35 -20.85
C HIS A 109 40.79 -1.34 -20.42
N LEU A 110 40.01 -0.78 -21.36
CA LEU A 110 38.97 0.20 -21.06
C LEU A 110 37.93 -0.36 -20.09
N ARG A 111 37.38 -1.56 -20.35
CA ARG A 111 36.36 -2.18 -19.50
C ARG A 111 36.87 -2.46 -18.08
N PRO A 112 38.07 -3.05 -17.87
CA PRO A 112 38.68 -3.15 -16.54
C PRO A 112 38.85 -1.81 -15.82
N CYS A 113 39.32 -0.76 -16.51
CA CYS A 113 39.49 0.57 -15.93
C CYS A 113 38.16 1.17 -15.47
N LEU A 114 37.13 1.10 -16.32
CA LEU A 114 35.79 1.60 -15.98
C LEU A 114 35.17 0.82 -14.82
N ARG A 115 35.33 -0.52 -14.79
CA ARG A 115 34.84 -1.35 -13.68
C ARG A 115 35.52 -1.00 -12.37
N MET A 116 36.82 -0.74 -12.38
CA MET A 116 37.56 -0.28 -11.20
C MET A 116 36.98 1.05 -10.68
N ILE A 117 36.80 2.05 -11.55
CA ILE A 117 36.28 3.36 -11.14
C ILE A 117 34.86 3.24 -10.58
N VAL A 118 33.98 2.50 -11.26
CA VAL A 118 32.58 2.32 -10.83
C VAL A 118 32.48 1.53 -9.52
N SER A 119 33.39 0.59 -9.26
CA SER A 119 33.39 -0.16 -7.99
C SER A 119 33.64 0.74 -6.77
N GLN A 120 34.21 1.93 -6.98
CA GLN A 120 34.46 2.94 -5.95
C GLN A 120 33.29 3.93 -5.77
N PHE A 121 32.15 3.71 -6.43
CA PHE A 121 30.94 4.55 -6.24
C PHE A 121 30.14 4.17 -4.98
N VAL A 122 30.63 3.23 -4.19
CA VAL A 122 30.04 2.73 -2.95
C VAL A 122 31.03 2.98 -1.80
N PRO A 123 30.58 3.29 -0.58
CA PRO A 123 31.47 3.43 0.56
C PRO A 123 32.31 2.15 0.78
N PRO A 124 33.59 2.29 1.20
CA PRO A 124 34.41 1.15 1.55
C PRO A 124 33.78 0.39 2.72
N ARG A 125 33.71 -0.95 2.63
CA ARG A 125 33.24 -1.79 3.74
C ARG A 125 34.23 -1.69 4.90
N VAL A 126 33.82 -1.11 6.01
CA VAL A 126 34.54 -1.24 7.27
C VAL A 126 34.09 -2.58 7.89
N THR A 127 34.92 -3.61 7.72
CA THR A 127 34.82 -4.85 8.49
C THR A 127 35.65 -4.66 9.75
N ILE A 128 35.00 -4.34 10.87
CA ILE A 128 35.65 -4.43 12.19
C ILE A 128 35.67 -5.93 12.54
N ARG A 129 36.86 -6.47 12.80
CA ARG A 129 37.03 -7.84 13.29
C ARG A 129 37.21 -7.79 14.80
N GLU A 130 36.16 -8.13 15.55
CA GLU A 130 36.26 -8.58 16.94
C GLU A 130 35.69 -10.00 17.03
N ASP A 131 36.47 -10.91 17.63
CA ASP A 131 36.08 -12.27 18.03
C ASP A 131 35.32 -13.15 17.01
N ASP A 132 35.81 -13.23 15.76
CA ASP A 132 35.30 -14.13 14.69
C ASP A 132 33.80 -13.94 14.32
N VAL A 133 33.20 -12.81 14.70
CA VAL A 133 31.88 -12.39 14.22
C VAL A 133 32.02 -11.13 13.38
N ASP A 134 31.65 -11.22 12.09
CA ASP A 134 31.57 -10.06 11.19
C ASP A 134 30.42 -9.15 11.64
N ILE A 135 30.70 -8.14 12.47
CA ILE A 135 29.77 -7.05 12.77
C ILE A 135 30.22 -5.85 11.93
N SER A 136 29.46 -5.54 10.87
CA SER A 136 29.68 -4.39 10.01
C SER A 136 28.43 -3.52 10.04
N ASP A 137 28.46 -2.45 10.83
CA ASP A 137 27.39 -1.44 10.87
C ASP A 137 27.85 -0.06 11.39
N SER A 138 29.10 0.35 11.15
CA SER A 138 29.48 1.75 11.39
C SER A 138 29.36 2.58 10.11
N ASP A 139 28.24 3.31 10.02
CA ASP A 139 28.04 4.47 9.14
C ASP A 139 28.89 5.65 9.64
N ASP A 140 30.22 5.48 9.72
CA ASP A 140 31.10 6.59 10.08
C ASP A 140 31.15 7.60 8.93
N ASP A 141 30.83 8.86 9.24
CA ASP A 141 30.97 10.01 8.36
C ASP A 141 32.45 10.26 8.03
N ASP A 142 32.97 9.51 7.07
CA ASP A 142 34.30 9.74 6.51
C ASP A 142 34.23 11.04 5.68
N GLU A 143 34.68 12.16 6.23
CA GLU A 143 34.80 13.47 5.54
C GLU A 143 35.51 13.34 4.19
N SER A 144 36.39 12.34 4.02
CA SER A 144 37.13 12.07 2.77
C SER A 144 36.28 11.44 1.66
N LEU A 145 35.07 10.94 1.95
CA LEU A 145 34.24 10.21 0.99
C LEU A 145 33.81 11.09 -0.20
N SER A 146 33.44 12.35 0.05
CA SER A 146 33.08 13.32 -0.99
C SER A 146 34.25 13.62 -1.93
N GLU A 147 35.47 13.78 -1.38
CA GLU A 147 36.68 13.99 -2.16
C GLU A 147 37.04 12.75 -2.99
N ASN A 148 36.84 11.55 -2.45
CA ASN A 148 37.06 10.29 -3.15
C ASN A 148 36.13 10.19 -4.39
N PHE A 149 34.83 10.47 -4.22
CA PHE A 149 33.89 10.47 -5.34
C PHE A 149 34.23 11.56 -6.37
N ASN A 150 34.61 12.77 -5.93
CA ASN A 150 35.09 13.82 -6.84
C ASN A 150 36.24 13.33 -7.72
N THR A 151 37.19 12.61 -7.12
CA THR A 151 38.35 12.08 -7.83
C THR A 151 37.96 10.95 -8.79
N CYS A 152 37.07 10.04 -8.41
CA CYS A 152 36.50 9.02 -9.31
C CYS A 152 35.80 9.65 -10.53
N HIS A 153 35.01 10.71 -10.33
CA HIS A 153 34.35 11.43 -11.43
C HIS A 153 35.37 12.13 -12.34
N ARG A 154 36.45 12.72 -11.80
CA ARG A 154 37.56 13.26 -12.59
C ARG A 154 38.26 12.18 -13.42
N ALA A 155 38.44 10.98 -12.85
CA ALA A 155 38.99 9.84 -13.58
C ALA A 155 38.09 9.44 -14.76
N LEU A 156 36.78 9.35 -14.53
CA LEU A 156 35.83 9.00 -15.59
C LEU A 156 35.78 10.05 -16.70
N GLN A 157 35.82 11.34 -16.35
CA GLN A 157 35.91 12.44 -17.32
C GLN A 157 37.20 12.38 -18.15
N THR A 158 38.32 12.04 -17.51
CA THR A 158 39.61 11.87 -18.18
C THR A 158 39.55 10.73 -19.19
N VAL A 159 39.04 9.55 -18.79
CA VAL A 159 38.87 8.40 -19.68
C VAL A 159 37.93 8.72 -20.85
N ALA A 160 36.80 9.38 -20.57
CA ALA A 160 35.83 9.76 -21.60
C ALA A 160 36.41 10.79 -22.59
N ARG A 161 37.33 11.65 -22.15
CA ARG A 161 38.03 12.62 -23.02
C ARG A 161 38.96 11.94 -24.02
N TYR A 162 39.63 10.85 -23.63
CA TYR A 162 40.52 10.10 -24.53
C TYR A 162 39.76 9.09 -25.41
N VAL A 163 38.68 8.48 -24.89
CA VAL A 163 37.91 7.47 -25.61
C VAL A 163 36.44 7.90 -25.73
N PRO A 164 36.01 8.47 -26.89
CA PRO A 164 34.63 8.90 -27.10
C PRO A 164 33.59 7.77 -27.01
N SER A 165 33.99 6.51 -27.27
CA SER A 165 33.13 5.33 -27.16
C SER A 165 32.88 4.88 -25.70
N THR A 166 33.47 5.53 -24.71
CA THR A 166 33.31 5.24 -23.27
C THR A 166 31.84 5.01 -22.86
N PRO A 167 30.84 5.81 -23.28
CA PRO A 167 29.45 5.61 -22.90
C PRO A 167 28.90 4.20 -23.19
N GLN A 168 29.26 3.61 -24.33
CA GLN A 168 28.76 2.29 -24.75
C GLN A 168 29.26 1.17 -23.84
N PHE A 169 30.47 1.29 -23.32
CA PHE A 169 31.07 0.31 -22.41
C PHE A 169 30.74 0.59 -20.95
N LEU A 170 30.48 1.85 -20.59
CA LEU A 170 30.17 2.25 -19.23
C LEU A 170 28.78 1.76 -18.80
N MET A 171 27.75 1.91 -19.64
CA MET A 171 26.36 1.59 -19.23
C MET A 171 26.20 0.12 -18.75
N PRO A 172 26.70 -0.92 -19.46
CA PRO A 172 26.63 -2.29 -18.95
C PRO A 172 27.32 -2.48 -17.60
N ILE A 173 28.41 -1.76 -17.35
CA ILE A 173 29.16 -1.83 -16.08
C ILE A 173 28.34 -1.20 -14.94
N LEU A 174 27.63 -0.10 -15.20
CA LEU A 174 26.74 0.54 -14.23
C LEU A 174 25.58 -0.39 -13.85
N VAL A 175 25.03 -1.14 -14.81
CA VAL A 175 23.97 -2.14 -14.54
C VAL A 175 24.52 -3.31 -13.71
N GLU A 176 25.68 -3.86 -14.09
CA GLU A 176 26.31 -5.01 -13.41
C GLU A 176 26.73 -4.69 -11.96
N ASN A 177 27.15 -3.45 -11.68
CA ASN A 177 27.62 -3.03 -10.35
C ASN A 177 26.53 -2.35 -9.51
N PHE A 178 25.28 -2.29 -9.98
CA PHE A 178 24.19 -1.71 -9.20
C PHE A 178 23.98 -2.54 -7.92
N PRO A 179 24.02 -1.92 -6.71
CA PRO A 179 23.89 -2.66 -5.46
C PRO A 179 22.56 -3.43 -5.37
N PHE A 180 22.57 -4.57 -4.66
CA PHE A 180 21.32 -5.28 -4.38
C PHE A 180 20.37 -4.38 -3.59
N ILE A 181 19.08 -4.47 -3.90
CA ILE A 181 18.01 -3.64 -3.33
C ILE A 181 17.94 -3.76 -1.78
N ASN A 182 18.44 -4.87 -1.23
CA ASN A 182 18.46 -5.14 0.20
C ASN A 182 19.73 -4.67 0.92
N LYS A 183 20.64 -3.95 0.24
CA LYS A 183 21.85 -3.38 0.86
C LYS A 183 21.53 -2.16 1.72
N SER A 184 22.52 -1.68 2.47
CA SER A 184 22.37 -0.49 3.32
C SER A 184 21.91 0.73 2.53
N GLU A 185 21.15 1.58 3.21
CA GLU A 185 20.54 2.81 2.70
C GLU A 185 21.64 3.70 2.10
N ARG A 186 22.73 3.90 2.86
CA ARG A 186 23.89 4.72 2.47
C ARG A 186 24.59 4.22 1.21
N THR A 187 24.67 2.90 1.01
CA THR A 187 25.25 2.30 -0.21
C THR A 187 24.41 2.64 -1.44
N LEU A 188 23.09 2.49 -1.35
CA LEU A 188 22.17 2.79 -2.45
C LEU A 188 22.16 4.29 -2.76
N GLU A 189 22.10 5.12 -1.73
CA GLU A 189 22.18 6.59 -1.83
C GLU A 189 23.44 7.03 -2.57
N CYS A 190 24.62 6.62 -2.11
CA CYS A 190 25.89 7.02 -2.72
C CYS A 190 25.96 6.58 -4.19
N TYR A 191 25.54 5.35 -4.48
CA TYR A 191 25.59 4.83 -5.83
C TYR A 191 24.66 5.61 -6.77
N VAL A 192 23.40 5.84 -6.36
CA VAL A 192 22.42 6.59 -7.17
C VAL A 192 22.84 8.04 -7.35
N HIS A 193 23.33 8.70 -6.29
CA HIS A 193 23.85 10.06 -6.38
C HIS A 193 25.01 10.16 -7.38
N ASN A 194 25.97 9.23 -7.32
CA ASN A 194 27.09 9.18 -8.27
C ASN A 194 26.62 8.88 -9.70
N LEU A 195 25.65 7.98 -9.92
CA LEU A 195 25.05 7.74 -11.24
C LEU A 195 24.42 9.01 -11.82
N LEU A 196 23.63 9.73 -11.03
CA LEU A 196 23.00 10.98 -11.44
C LEU A 196 24.06 12.03 -11.79
N ARG A 197 25.16 12.10 -11.05
CA ARG A 197 26.29 12.98 -11.37
C ARG A 197 26.97 12.63 -12.71
N VAL A 198 27.03 11.35 -13.11
CA VAL A 198 27.55 10.95 -14.44
C VAL A 198 26.78 11.64 -15.57
N THR A 199 25.47 11.80 -15.42
CA THR A 199 24.61 12.39 -16.45
C THR A 199 24.95 13.85 -16.77
N VAL A 200 25.57 14.57 -15.84
CA VAL A 200 25.90 15.99 -15.98
C VAL A 200 27.01 16.20 -17.01
N TYR A 201 28.00 15.32 -17.05
CA TYR A 201 29.13 15.41 -18.00
C TYR A 201 29.07 14.38 -19.14
N LEU A 202 28.22 13.34 -19.04
CA LEU A 202 27.90 12.39 -20.12
C LEU A 202 26.39 12.39 -20.41
N PRO A 203 25.84 13.45 -21.03
CA PRO A 203 24.40 13.58 -21.25
C PRO A 203 23.81 12.48 -22.15
N SER A 204 24.62 11.86 -23.02
CA SER A 204 24.20 10.74 -23.88
C SER A 204 23.73 9.50 -23.09
N LEU A 205 24.14 9.36 -21.83
CA LEU A 205 23.73 8.27 -20.94
C LEU A 205 22.53 8.60 -20.08
N ARG A 206 22.08 9.88 -20.04
CA ARG A 206 21.06 10.34 -19.10
C ARG A 206 19.79 9.50 -19.15
N LEU A 207 19.24 9.27 -20.35
CA LEU A 207 18.04 8.44 -20.52
C LEU A 207 18.21 7.02 -19.96
N GLN A 208 19.32 6.35 -20.30
CA GLN A 208 19.58 4.97 -19.87
C GLN A 208 19.83 4.87 -18.35
N ILE A 209 20.50 5.86 -17.77
CA ILE A 209 20.74 5.94 -16.32
C ILE A 209 19.43 6.22 -15.58
N LEU A 210 18.61 7.16 -16.05
CA LEU A 210 17.30 7.44 -15.45
C LEU A 210 16.38 6.22 -15.56
N GLU A 211 16.40 5.51 -16.68
CA GLU A 211 15.68 4.25 -16.85
C GLU A 211 16.13 3.21 -15.81
N LEU A 212 17.44 3.00 -15.65
CA LEU A 212 17.98 2.06 -14.65
C LEU A 212 17.57 2.44 -13.23
N ILE A 213 17.70 3.72 -12.84
CA ILE A 213 17.35 4.19 -11.50
C ILE A 213 15.86 3.96 -11.27
N ILE A 214 15.00 4.46 -12.17
CA ILE A 214 13.54 4.36 -12.03
C ILE A 214 13.09 2.90 -12.03
N GLU A 215 13.71 2.00 -12.81
CA GLU A 215 13.43 0.57 -12.77
C GLU A 215 13.69 -0.04 -11.37
N LYS A 216 14.78 0.36 -10.71
CA LYS A 216 15.11 -0.13 -9.36
C LYS A 216 14.21 0.47 -8.28
N LEU A 217 13.88 1.76 -8.39
CA LEU A 217 12.91 2.42 -7.52
C LEU A 217 11.52 1.78 -7.66
N LEU A 218 11.10 1.46 -8.88
CA LEU A 218 9.82 0.80 -9.15
C LEU A 218 9.76 -0.60 -8.55
N LYS A 219 10.88 -1.34 -8.55
CA LYS A 219 10.95 -2.64 -7.86
C LYS A 219 10.81 -2.48 -6.34
N LEU A 220 11.39 -1.43 -5.75
CA LEU A 220 11.18 -1.13 -4.33
C LEU A 220 9.71 -0.80 -4.05
N ASP A 221 9.12 0.08 -4.84
CA ASP A 221 7.75 0.58 -4.67
C ASP A 221 6.70 -0.53 -4.81
N VAL A 222 6.82 -1.40 -5.83
CA VAL A 222 5.90 -2.54 -6.02
C VAL A 222 6.09 -3.62 -4.95
N SER A 223 7.26 -3.71 -4.32
CA SER A 223 7.52 -4.69 -3.26
C SER A 223 6.97 -4.26 -1.90
N THR A 224 6.41 -3.05 -1.77
CA THR A 224 5.90 -2.53 -0.50
C THR A 224 4.56 -1.83 -0.74
N PRO A 225 3.44 -2.56 -0.59
CA PRO A 225 2.11 -1.97 -0.66
C PRO A 225 1.95 -0.80 0.33
N GLN A 226 1.21 0.23 -0.07
CA GLN A 226 0.97 1.42 0.75
C GLN A 226 0.41 1.09 2.14
N GLN A 227 -0.48 0.09 2.23
CA GLN A 227 -1.08 -0.35 3.49
C GLN A 227 -0.04 -0.86 4.50
N GLU A 228 0.96 -1.62 4.04
CA GLU A 228 2.02 -2.15 4.91
C GLU A 228 2.93 -1.04 5.46
N ILE A 229 3.10 0.06 4.71
CA ILE A 229 3.84 1.24 5.18
C ILE A 229 3.03 1.93 6.27
N GLU A 230 1.73 2.17 6.03
CA GLU A 230 0.86 2.85 6.98
C GLU A 230 0.74 2.04 8.29
N ASP A 231 0.55 0.72 8.21
CA ASP A 231 0.48 -0.18 9.38
C ASP A 231 1.81 -0.17 10.19
N ALA A 232 2.96 -0.18 9.51
CA ALA A 232 4.27 -0.12 10.15
C ALA A 232 4.53 1.23 10.86
N GLU A 233 4.08 2.33 10.26
CA GLU A 233 4.19 3.67 10.84
C GLU A 233 3.25 3.84 12.04
N GLU A 234 2.02 3.30 11.98
CA GLU A 234 1.09 3.32 13.12
C GLU A 234 1.62 2.50 14.31
N THR A 235 2.26 1.36 14.04
CA THR A 235 2.92 0.54 15.06
C THR A 235 4.09 1.29 15.71
N ALA A 236 4.92 1.98 14.93
CA ALA A 236 6.06 2.74 15.47
C ALA A 236 5.62 3.97 16.28
N ASN A 237 4.58 4.68 15.82
CA ASN A 237 4.06 5.86 16.52
C ASN A 237 3.36 5.49 17.85
N SER A 238 2.80 4.29 17.98
CA SER A 238 2.23 3.82 19.25
C SER A 238 3.32 3.48 20.29
N SER A 239 4.45 2.90 19.87
CA SER A 239 5.58 2.59 20.77
C SER A 239 6.34 3.79 21.32
N ASP A 240 6.42 4.91 20.59
CA ASP A 240 7.11 6.14 21.05
C ASP A 240 6.38 6.89 22.18
N SER A 241 5.15 6.47 22.52
CA SER A 241 4.33 7.10 23.56
C SER A 241 4.67 6.63 24.99
N GLU A 242 5.32 5.46 25.16
CA GLU A 242 5.49 4.82 26.48
C GLU A 242 6.91 4.93 27.08
N GLU A 243 7.93 5.36 26.33
CA GLU A 243 9.31 5.53 26.83
C GLU A 243 9.72 6.99 27.12
N LYS A 244 8.85 7.76 27.78
CA LYS A 244 9.29 8.93 28.56
C LYS A 244 9.05 8.68 30.04
N SER A 245 9.93 7.88 30.66
CA SER A 245 10.16 7.96 32.10
C SER A 245 11.35 8.90 32.40
N PRO A 246 11.34 9.64 33.53
CA PRO A 246 12.20 10.77 33.76
C PRO A 246 13.48 10.33 34.50
N GLU A 247 14.64 10.49 33.89
CA GLU A 247 15.88 10.64 34.64
C GLU A 247 16.48 12.02 34.36
N GLU A 248 16.38 12.84 35.41
CA GLU A 248 17.01 14.13 35.58
C GLU A 248 18.54 14.00 35.49
N GLY A 249 19.12 14.49 34.39
CA GLY A 249 20.51 14.93 34.35
C GLY A 249 20.60 16.39 34.74
N LEU A 250 20.64 16.68 36.05
CA LEU A 250 20.94 17.99 36.63
C LEU A 250 22.23 18.57 36.01
N PHE A 251 22.16 19.66 35.25
CA PHE A 251 23.10 20.80 35.23
C PHE A 251 22.49 21.92 34.38
N ASP A 252 21.75 22.80 35.04
CA ASP A 252 21.32 24.08 34.48
C ASP A 252 22.41 25.11 34.77
N MET A 253 23.16 25.51 33.74
CA MET A 253 23.95 26.74 33.76
C MET A 253 23.49 27.60 32.59
N GLU A 254 22.69 28.60 32.94
CA GLU A 254 22.43 29.78 32.13
C GLU A 254 23.77 30.45 31.78
N GLU A 255 24.09 30.60 30.49
CA GLU A 255 24.98 31.67 30.02
C GLU A 255 24.72 32.01 28.54
N ASP A 256 24.06 33.16 28.38
CA ASP A 256 24.19 34.20 27.36
C ASP A 256 24.05 33.93 25.86
N GLU A 257 23.16 34.75 25.28
CA GLU A 257 22.98 34.97 23.85
C GLU A 257 24.26 35.42 23.15
N GLU A 258 24.54 34.77 22.02
CA GLU A 258 24.96 35.32 20.72
C GLU A 258 25.91 34.36 20.01
N ARG A 259 25.37 33.44 19.19
CA ARG A 259 26.03 32.94 17.97
C ARG A 259 25.06 32.13 17.11
N LYS A 260 24.77 32.67 15.91
CA LYS A 260 24.14 31.95 14.81
C LYS A 260 25.01 30.74 14.43
N GLY A 261 24.48 29.54 14.66
CA GLY A 261 25.06 28.27 14.20
C GLY A 261 23.94 27.24 14.09
N ASN A 262 23.85 26.57 12.94
CA ASN A 262 22.82 25.61 12.55
C ASN A 262 22.38 24.68 13.69
N THR A 263 21.11 24.78 14.07
CA THR A 263 20.45 23.79 14.91
C THR A 263 20.23 22.53 14.06
N ILE A 264 21.00 21.48 14.35
CA ILE A 264 20.74 20.11 13.89
C ILE A 264 19.41 19.69 14.52
N VAL A 265 18.34 19.72 13.73
CA VAL A 265 17.05 19.17 14.12
C VAL A 265 17.20 17.66 14.23
N SER A 266 16.78 17.09 15.36
CA SER A 266 16.82 15.66 15.69
C SER A 266 16.38 14.77 14.52
N SER A 267 17.28 13.89 14.05
CA SER A 267 17.11 13.01 12.88
C SER A 267 16.12 11.85 13.06
N SER A 268 15.55 11.64 14.25
CA SER A 268 14.67 10.50 14.52
C SER A 268 13.24 10.65 13.98
N SER A 269 12.72 11.87 13.86
CA SER A 269 11.32 12.11 13.48
C SER A 269 11.04 11.95 11.97
N GLU A 270 12.06 12.04 11.13
CA GLU A 270 11.91 11.98 9.66
C GLU A 270 12.15 10.60 9.04
N ARG A 271 12.56 9.62 9.85
CA ARG A 271 12.85 8.25 9.39
C ARG A 271 11.54 7.48 9.19
N MET A 272 11.47 6.69 8.12
CA MET A 272 10.41 5.70 7.94
C MET A 272 10.66 4.49 8.84
N ALA A 273 9.61 3.95 9.45
CA ALA A 273 9.63 2.73 10.25
C ALA A 273 9.86 1.48 9.38
N HIS A 274 9.30 1.47 8.16
CA HIS A 274 9.48 0.36 7.22
C HIS A 274 10.83 0.47 6.47
N PRO A 275 11.74 -0.52 6.54
CA PRO A 275 13.09 -0.42 5.97
C PRO A 275 13.13 -0.21 4.44
N LEU A 276 12.22 -0.81 3.68
CA LEU A 276 12.16 -0.59 2.23
C LEU A 276 11.55 0.77 1.87
N ALA A 277 10.63 1.27 2.70
CA ALA A 277 10.04 2.60 2.51
C ALA A 277 11.06 3.69 2.82
N GLU A 278 11.90 3.47 3.84
CA GLU A 278 13.03 4.34 4.17
C GLU A 278 14.00 4.49 2.99
N ARG A 279 14.40 3.36 2.38
CA ARG A 279 15.26 3.35 1.19
C ARG A 279 14.60 4.09 0.03
N LEU A 280 13.33 3.82 -0.22
CA LEU A 280 12.59 4.48 -1.30
C LEU A 280 12.50 5.99 -1.08
N ASP A 281 12.24 6.43 0.15
CA ASP A 281 12.13 7.85 0.52
C ASP A 281 13.44 8.63 0.29
N ILE A 282 14.56 8.06 0.72
CA ILE A 282 15.90 8.63 0.46
C ILE A 282 16.15 8.74 -1.04
N LEU A 283 15.92 7.65 -1.80
CA LEU A 283 16.17 7.63 -3.25
C LEU A 283 15.25 8.59 -4.02
N MET A 284 13.98 8.70 -3.63
CA MET A 284 13.04 9.68 -4.21
C MET A 284 13.46 11.12 -3.91
N THR A 285 13.97 11.39 -2.71
CA THR A 285 14.50 12.70 -2.34
C THR A 285 15.69 13.11 -3.23
N ILE A 286 16.63 12.19 -3.46
CA ILE A 286 17.79 12.42 -4.34
C ILE A 286 17.31 12.67 -5.79
N LEU A 287 16.35 11.88 -6.28
CA LEU A 287 15.79 12.06 -7.62
C LEU A 287 15.12 13.44 -7.78
N PHE A 288 14.35 13.88 -6.79
CA PHE A 288 13.72 15.21 -6.81
C PHE A 288 14.75 16.34 -6.74
N SER A 289 15.80 16.21 -5.92
CA SER A 289 16.90 17.19 -5.89
C SER A 289 17.56 17.29 -7.25
N TYR A 290 17.90 16.16 -7.87
CA TYR A 290 18.50 16.12 -9.19
C TYR A 290 17.62 16.79 -10.27
N ILE A 291 16.31 16.51 -10.28
CA ILE A 291 15.38 17.15 -11.23
C ILE A 291 15.37 18.67 -11.03
N LYS A 292 15.38 19.12 -9.77
CA LYS A 292 15.42 20.55 -9.44
C LYS A 292 16.72 21.19 -9.91
N ASP A 293 17.86 20.58 -9.61
CA ASP A 293 19.21 21.11 -9.87
C ASP A 293 19.52 21.18 -11.38
N ILE A 294 19.06 20.22 -12.18
CA ILE A 294 19.19 20.30 -13.65
C ILE A 294 18.28 21.37 -14.25
N CYS A 295 17.08 21.53 -13.70
CA CYS A 295 16.11 22.48 -14.24
C CYS A 295 16.37 23.92 -13.78
N HIS A 296 16.97 24.12 -12.61
CA HIS A 296 17.21 25.43 -12.02
C HIS A 296 18.70 25.73 -11.91
N VAL A 297 19.19 26.62 -12.78
CA VAL A 297 20.55 27.16 -12.70
C VAL A 297 20.47 28.53 -12.04
N ASP A 298 21.23 28.74 -10.95
CA ASP A 298 21.19 29.97 -10.14
C ASP A 298 19.79 30.37 -9.67
N GLY A 299 18.94 29.38 -9.37
CA GLY A 299 17.55 29.58 -8.94
C GLY A 299 16.59 29.99 -10.07
N LYS A 300 17.04 30.03 -11.33
CA LYS A 300 16.21 30.32 -12.50
C LYS A 300 15.99 29.08 -13.35
N LEU A 301 14.78 28.90 -13.85
CA LEU A 301 14.41 27.77 -14.70
C LEU A 301 15.09 27.87 -16.08
N ASP A 302 15.96 26.91 -16.40
CA ASP A 302 16.55 26.74 -17.73
C ASP A 302 15.63 25.92 -18.64
N ILE A 303 14.98 26.60 -19.57
CA ILE A 303 13.99 26.01 -20.47
C ILE A 303 14.57 24.89 -21.34
N ASN A 304 15.83 24.97 -21.77
CA ASN A 304 16.38 23.97 -22.69
C ASN A 304 16.70 22.68 -21.95
N ASN A 305 17.40 22.79 -20.83
CA ASN A 305 17.72 21.65 -19.98
C ASN A 305 16.47 20.98 -19.41
N THR A 306 15.47 21.76 -18.98
CA THR A 306 14.18 21.22 -18.54
C THR A 306 13.45 20.48 -19.66
N LYS A 307 13.44 20.99 -20.89
CA LYS A 307 12.79 20.30 -22.03
C LYS A 307 13.45 18.98 -22.35
N ASP A 308 14.78 18.94 -22.39
CA ASP A 308 15.53 17.73 -22.68
C ASP A 308 15.35 16.68 -21.57
N LEU A 309 15.39 17.09 -20.30
CA LEU A 309 15.11 16.20 -19.18
C LEU A 309 13.66 15.71 -19.20
N TYR A 310 12.70 16.58 -19.48
CA TYR A 310 11.28 16.23 -19.60
C TYR A 310 11.05 15.17 -20.68
N ARG A 311 11.66 15.31 -21.87
CA ARG A 311 11.56 14.31 -22.94
C ARG A 311 12.10 12.96 -22.49
N ASP A 312 13.23 12.94 -21.79
CA ASP A 312 13.82 11.71 -21.29
C ASP A 312 12.90 11.06 -20.22
N LEU A 313 12.37 11.85 -19.27
CA LEU A 313 11.46 11.36 -18.24
C LEU A 313 10.12 10.85 -18.80
N VAL A 314 9.55 11.50 -19.82
CA VAL A 314 8.36 10.99 -20.53
C VAL A 314 8.66 9.65 -21.21
N SER A 315 9.84 9.50 -21.82
CA SER A 315 10.25 8.23 -22.42
C SER A 315 10.37 7.12 -21.37
N VAL A 316 10.89 7.43 -20.18
CA VAL A 316 10.98 6.47 -19.08
C VAL A 316 9.59 6.14 -18.53
N PHE A 317 8.72 7.15 -18.38
CA PHE A 317 7.35 6.99 -17.93
C PHE A 317 6.57 6.03 -18.85
N ASP A 318 6.65 6.22 -20.17
CA ASP A 318 5.98 5.35 -21.16
C ASP A 318 6.48 3.91 -21.10
N LYS A 319 7.77 3.71 -20.82
CA LYS A 319 8.42 2.38 -20.84
C LYS A 319 8.24 1.60 -19.55
N LEU A 320 8.30 2.28 -18.40
CA LEU A 320 8.34 1.62 -17.08
C LEU A 320 7.08 1.87 -16.26
N ILE A 321 6.58 3.10 -16.19
CA ILE A 321 5.51 3.47 -15.25
C ILE A 321 4.14 3.13 -15.83
N LEU A 322 3.87 3.54 -17.08
CA LEU A 322 2.58 3.35 -17.72
C LEU A 322 2.17 1.85 -17.86
N PRO A 323 3.10 0.90 -18.10
CA PRO A 323 2.78 -0.52 -18.13
C PRO A 323 2.70 -1.20 -16.76
N THR A 324 3.24 -0.59 -15.71
CA THR A 324 3.32 -1.21 -14.38
C THR A 324 2.11 -0.84 -13.52
N HIS A 325 1.44 -1.86 -13.01
CA HIS A 325 0.34 -1.70 -12.06
C HIS A 325 0.89 -1.59 -10.62
N ALA A 326 0.17 -0.89 -9.74
CA ALA A 326 0.46 -0.77 -8.30
C ALA A 326 1.73 0.00 -7.89
N SER A 327 2.22 0.95 -8.69
CA SER A 327 3.22 1.93 -8.22
C SER A 327 2.53 3.07 -7.47
N CYS A 328 2.98 3.43 -6.29
CA CYS A 328 2.36 4.46 -5.44
C CYS A 328 3.19 5.75 -5.34
N HIS A 329 4.51 5.67 -5.47
CA HIS A 329 5.40 6.79 -5.18
C HIS A 329 6.20 7.25 -6.39
N VAL A 330 6.70 6.31 -7.21
CA VAL A 330 7.70 6.64 -8.24
C VAL A 330 7.17 7.60 -9.31
N GLN A 331 5.90 7.46 -9.71
CA GLN A 331 5.23 8.34 -10.68
C GLN A 331 5.27 9.83 -10.33
N TYR A 332 5.52 10.20 -9.07
CA TYR A 332 5.60 11.59 -8.64
C TYR A 332 6.80 12.35 -9.24
N PHE A 333 7.80 11.67 -9.84
CA PHE A 333 8.82 12.38 -10.64
C PHE A 333 8.21 13.15 -11.82
N MET A 334 7.18 12.60 -12.47
CA MET A 334 6.47 13.30 -13.54
C MET A 334 5.61 14.43 -12.98
N PHE A 335 4.95 14.21 -11.83
CA PHE A 335 4.17 15.23 -11.15
C PHE A 335 5.02 16.45 -10.79
N TYR A 336 6.22 16.21 -10.24
CA TYR A 336 7.14 17.24 -9.79
C TYR A 336 7.69 18.08 -10.94
N ILE A 337 8.20 17.48 -12.03
CA ILE A 337 8.71 18.28 -13.17
C ILE A 337 7.60 19.09 -13.85
N CYS A 338 6.36 18.58 -13.88
CA CYS A 338 5.23 19.31 -14.44
C CYS A 338 4.83 20.54 -13.60
N SER A 339 5.17 20.57 -12.30
CA SER A 339 4.89 21.70 -11.41
C SER A 339 5.70 22.96 -11.76
N PHE A 340 6.84 22.82 -12.43
CA PHE A 340 7.75 23.94 -12.72
C PHE A 340 7.18 24.92 -13.75
N LYS A 341 6.36 24.44 -14.69
CA LYS A 341 5.75 25.28 -15.73
C LYS A 341 4.49 24.64 -16.29
N LEU A 342 3.43 25.43 -16.41
CA LEU A 342 2.14 25.00 -16.96
C LEU A 342 2.27 24.30 -18.34
N ALA A 343 3.13 24.81 -19.22
CA ALA A 343 3.35 24.21 -20.54
C ALA A 343 3.84 22.74 -20.49
N LEU A 344 4.57 22.35 -19.43
CA LEU A 344 5.01 20.96 -19.24
C LEU A 344 3.84 20.07 -18.79
N ALA A 345 3.00 20.59 -17.89
CA ALA A 345 1.79 19.92 -17.45
C ALA A 345 0.79 19.73 -18.60
N GLU A 346 0.58 20.75 -19.43
CA GLU A 346 -0.26 20.69 -20.63
C GLU A 346 0.30 19.72 -21.68
N ALA A 347 1.62 19.73 -21.90
CA ALA A 347 2.27 18.75 -22.78
C ALA A 347 2.12 17.31 -22.27
N PHE A 348 2.17 17.11 -20.95
CA PHE A 348 2.00 15.79 -20.35
C PHE A 348 0.55 15.28 -20.50
N LEU A 349 -0.42 16.16 -20.25
CA LEU A 349 -1.84 15.88 -20.48
C LEU A 349 -2.13 15.56 -21.95
N ASP A 350 -1.57 16.31 -22.90
CA ASP A 350 -1.71 16.04 -24.33
C ASP A 350 -1.07 14.70 -24.73
N HIS A 351 0.08 14.35 -24.13
CA HIS A 351 0.73 13.06 -24.33
C HIS A 351 -0.15 11.88 -23.84
N LEU A 352 -0.67 11.96 -22.62
CA LEU A 352 -1.59 10.94 -22.07
C LEU A 352 -2.89 10.86 -22.88
N TRP A 353 -3.42 12.00 -23.33
CA TRP A 353 -4.60 12.05 -24.19
C TRP A 353 -4.35 11.36 -25.53
N LYS A 354 -3.17 11.53 -26.13
CA LYS A 354 -2.74 10.80 -27.33
C LYS A 354 -2.73 9.30 -27.11
N LYS A 355 -2.24 8.83 -25.96
CA LYS A 355 -2.26 7.41 -25.61
C LYS A 355 -3.70 6.88 -25.48
N LEU A 356 -4.58 7.62 -24.81
CA LEU A 356 -5.96 7.20 -24.53
C LEU A 356 -6.86 7.16 -25.79
N HIS A 357 -6.77 8.15 -26.68
CA HIS A 357 -7.65 8.20 -27.85
C HIS A 357 -7.18 7.32 -29.02
N ASP A 358 -5.89 7.01 -29.13
CA ASP A 358 -5.33 6.19 -30.20
C ASP A 358 -5.76 4.72 -30.06
N PRO A 359 -6.56 4.18 -31.00
CA PRO A 359 -7.03 2.79 -30.96
C PRO A 359 -5.91 1.76 -31.13
N ASN A 360 -4.73 2.15 -31.63
CA ASN A 360 -3.61 1.23 -31.80
C ASN A 360 -2.93 0.87 -30.47
N ASN A 361 -3.16 1.66 -29.42
CA ASN A 361 -2.66 1.33 -28.09
C ASN A 361 -3.52 0.23 -27.43
N PRO A 362 -2.90 -0.73 -26.71
CA PRO A 362 -3.62 -1.73 -25.93
C PRO A 362 -4.64 -1.11 -24.97
N SER A 363 -5.79 -1.76 -24.79
CA SER A 363 -6.88 -1.23 -23.95
C SER A 363 -6.43 -0.97 -22.50
N VAL A 364 -5.51 -1.77 -21.96
CA VAL A 364 -4.94 -1.60 -20.62
C VAL A 364 -4.19 -0.28 -20.52
N ILE A 365 -3.27 -0.01 -21.45
CA ILE A 365 -2.50 1.24 -21.49
C ILE A 365 -3.42 2.46 -21.64
N ARG A 366 -4.46 2.34 -22.46
CA ARG A 366 -5.46 3.40 -22.65
C ARG A 366 -6.23 3.69 -21.36
N GLN A 367 -6.61 2.65 -20.61
CA GLN A 367 -7.26 2.79 -19.31
C GLN A 367 -6.33 3.43 -18.27
N THR A 368 -5.09 2.96 -18.18
CA THR A 368 -4.09 3.52 -17.26
C THR A 368 -3.82 5.00 -17.58
N ALA A 369 -3.69 5.37 -18.86
CA ALA A 369 -3.54 6.77 -19.27
C ALA A 369 -4.74 7.63 -18.83
N GLY A 370 -5.96 7.09 -18.90
CA GLY A 370 -7.17 7.73 -18.38
C GLY A 370 -7.09 7.99 -16.89
N SER A 371 -6.69 6.98 -16.11
CA SER A 371 -6.51 7.10 -14.66
C SER A 371 -5.45 8.13 -14.28
N TYR A 372 -4.31 8.19 -14.99
CA TYR A 372 -3.29 9.22 -14.81
C TYR A 372 -3.83 10.62 -15.11
N ILE A 373 -4.59 10.82 -16.18
CA ILE A 373 -5.23 12.12 -16.49
C ILE A 373 -6.16 12.54 -15.35
N GLY A 374 -7.06 11.64 -14.91
CA GLY A 374 -8.04 11.96 -13.88
C GLY A 374 -7.40 12.29 -12.54
N SER A 375 -6.44 11.48 -12.12
CA SER A 375 -5.74 11.71 -10.85
C SER A 375 -4.86 12.97 -10.91
N PHE A 376 -4.19 13.24 -12.03
CA PHE A 376 -3.38 14.45 -12.20
C PHE A 376 -4.23 15.72 -12.17
N LEU A 377 -5.36 15.76 -12.90
CA LEU A 377 -6.28 16.90 -12.90
C LEU A 377 -6.92 17.14 -11.52
N ALA A 378 -7.26 16.07 -10.80
CA ALA A 378 -7.83 16.18 -9.46
C ALA A 378 -6.83 16.71 -8.43
N ARG A 379 -5.58 16.21 -8.45
CA ARG A 379 -4.61 16.40 -7.36
C ARG A 379 -3.57 17.50 -7.60
N ALA A 380 -3.34 17.95 -8.84
CA ALA A 380 -2.31 18.94 -9.14
C ALA A 380 -2.78 20.39 -8.90
N LYS A 381 -2.43 20.99 -7.76
CA LYS A 381 -2.86 22.34 -7.37
C LYS A 381 -2.46 23.45 -8.36
N PHE A 382 -1.34 23.26 -9.07
CA PHE A 382 -0.79 24.22 -10.03
C PHE A 382 -1.52 24.26 -11.39
N ILE A 383 -2.45 23.35 -11.65
CA ILE A 383 -3.24 23.36 -12.90
C ILE A 383 -4.40 24.36 -12.76
N PRO A 384 -4.50 25.35 -13.68
CA PRO A 384 -5.59 26.30 -13.66
C PRO A 384 -6.90 25.67 -14.15
N VAL A 385 -8.02 26.20 -13.66
CA VAL A 385 -9.37 25.73 -14.01
C VAL A 385 -9.64 25.75 -15.52
N VAL A 386 -9.01 26.67 -16.27
CA VAL A 386 -9.13 26.74 -17.74
C VAL A 386 -8.60 25.49 -18.41
N THR A 387 -7.43 25.00 -17.99
CA THR A 387 -6.85 23.74 -18.50
C THR A 387 -7.71 22.55 -18.10
N VAL A 388 -8.24 22.53 -16.86
CA VAL A 388 -9.18 21.48 -16.41
C VAL A 388 -10.43 21.45 -17.30
N LYS A 389 -11.01 22.61 -17.62
CA LYS A 389 -12.17 22.71 -18.53
C LYS A 389 -11.83 22.19 -19.92
N ALA A 390 -10.71 22.62 -20.51
CA ALA A 390 -10.27 22.15 -21.81
C ALA A 390 -10.08 20.62 -21.86
N CYS A 391 -9.51 20.02 -20.81
CA CYS A 391 -9.39 18.56 -20.72
C CYS A 391 -10.74 17.85 -20.56
N LEU A 392 -11.65 18.38 -19.73
CA LEU A 392 -13.01 17.85 -19.58
C LEU A 392 -13.77 17.92 -20.89
N ASP A 393 -13.67 19.02 -21.65
CA ASP A 393 -14.29 19.17 -22.96
C ASP A 393 -13.77 18.10 -23.93
N LEU A 394 -12.47 17.82 -23.95
CA LEU A 394 -11.89 16.75 -24.79
C LEU A 394 -12.42 15.36 -24.40
N LEU A 395 -12.39 15.02 -23.11
CA LEU A 395 -12.82 13.73 -22.58
C LEU A 395 -14.32 13.50 -22.84
N VAL A 396 -15.17 14.48 -22.50
CA VAL A 396 -16.62 14.39 -22.63
C VAL A 396 -17.05 14.34 -24.10
N ASN A 397 -16.43 15.14 -24.97
CA ASN A 397 -16.71 15.07 -26.40
C ASN A 397 -16.34 13.70 -27.00
N TRP A 398 -15.27 13.09 -26.52
CA TRP A 398 -14.90 11.73 -26.93
C TRP A 398 -15.88 10.68 -26.41
N LEU A 399 -16.35 10.81 -25.16
CA LEU A 399 -17.40 9.94 -24.61
C LEU A 399 -18.69 10.01 -25.43
N HIS A 400 -19.15 11.21 -25.80
CA HIS A 400 -20.34 11.38 -26.64
C HIS A 400 -20.16 10.74 -28.02
N LYS A 401 -19.01 10.97 -28.68
CA LYS A 401 -18.69 10.32 -29.97
C LYS A 401 -18.59 8.80 -29.85
N TYR A 402 -18.09 8.30 -28.73
CA TYR A 402 -18.03 6.86 -28.48
C TYR A 402 -19.43 6.27 -28.39
N ILE A 403 -20.34 6.93 -27.66
CA ILE A 403 -21.75 6.53 -27.55
C ILE A 403 -22.42 6.54 -28.95
N ASP A 404 -22.25 7.60 -29.74
CA ASP A 404 -22.78 7.69 -31.11
C ASP A 404 -22.36 6.50 -32.00
N ASN A 405 -21.10 6.09 -31.87
CA ASN A 405 -20.53 4.98 -32.66
C ASN A 405 -20.98 3.59 -32.18
N GLN A 406 -21.42 3.45 -30.91
CA GLN A 406 -21.90 2.16 -30.36
C GLN A 406 -23.42 2.00 -30.49
N ASP A 407 -24.20 3.09 -30.39
CA ASP A 407 -25.66 3.08 -30.54
C ASP A 407 -26.11 2.66 -31.97
N THR A 408 -25.19 2.70 -32.94
CA THR A 408 -25.42 2.27 -34.33
C THR A 408 -25.07 0.80 -34.60
N GLY A 409 -24.48 0.07 -33.64
CA GLY A 409 -23.99 -1.31 -33.80
C GLY A 409 -24.63 -2.34 -32.85
N ALA A 410 -24.42 -3.64 -33.13
CA ALA A 410 -24.94 -4.76 -32.33
C ALA A 410 -24.27 -4.95 -30.95
N ASN A 411 -23.35 -4.05 -30.56
CA ASN A 411 -22.49 -4.17 -29.36
C ASN A 411 -22.86 -3.19 -28.25
N ALA A 412 -24.08 -2.65 -28.22
CA ALA A 412 -24.55 -1.73 -27.18
C ALA A 412 -24.97 -2.47 -25.89
N TYR A 413 -24.04 -3.19 -25.26
CA TYR A 413 -24.27 -3.90 -23.99
C TYR A 413 -23.10 -3.72 -23.01
N CYS A 414 -23.36 -3.96 -21.74
CA CYS A 414 -22.39 -3.75 -20.67
C CYS A 414 -21.29 -4.84 -20.68
N ASP A 415 -20.11 -4.52 -21.21
CA ASP A 415 -18.94 -5.41 -21.22
C ASP A 415 -17.63 -4.65 -20.98
N VAL A 416 -16.96 -4.99 -19.88
CA VAL A 416 -15.71 -4.36 -19.45
C VAL A 416 -14.54 -4.69 -20.40
N ALA A 417 -14.51 -5.89 -20.99
CA ALA A 417 -13.42 -6.27 -21.88
C ALA A 417 -13.46 -5.47 -23.20
N LEU A 418 -14.66 -5.12 -23.66
CA LEU A 418 -14.88 -4.41 -24.92
C LEU A 418 -14.89 -2.88 -24.74
N HIS A 419 -15.43 -2.38 -23.63
CA HIS A 419 -15.61 -0.95 -23.37
C HIS A 419 -14.70 -0.39 -22.24
N GLY A 420 -13.67 -1.11 -21.82
CA GLY A 420 -12.75 -0.69 -20.73
C GLY A 420 -12.28 0.77 -20.81
N PRO A 421 -11.70 1.25 -21.94
CA PRO A 421 -11.29 2.65 -22.08
C PRO A 421 -12.43 3.66 -21.94
N PHE A 422 -13.66 3.30 -22.34
CA PHE A 422 -14.84 4.14 -22.16
C PHE A 422 -15.18 4.29 -20.67
N TYR A 423 -15.24 3.18 -19.93
CA TYR A 423 -15.53 3.21 -18.50
C TYR A 423 -14.43 3.90 -17.68
N SER A 424 -13.17 3.68 -18.00
CA SER A 424 -12.05 4.41 -17.38
C SER A 424 -12.15 5.93 -17.65
N THR A 425 -12.48 6.33 -18.88
CA THR A 425 -12.69 7.75 -19.20
C THR A 425 -13.87 8.36 -18.44
N CYS A 426 -14.98 7.62 -18.30
CA CYS A 426 -16.12 8.03 -17.46
C CYS A 426 -15.69 8.25 -16.00
N GLN A 427 -14.93 7.29 -15.44
CA GLN A 427 -14.41 7.39 -14.08
C GLN A 427 -13.49 8.60 -13.91
N THR A 428 -12.61 8.86 -14.87
CA THR A 428 -11.72 10.04 -14.91
C THR A 428 -12.51 11.36 -14.88
N VAL A 429 -13.58 11.45 -15.66
CA VAL A 429 -14.46 12.63 -15.68
C VAL A 429 -15.18 12.79 -14.33
N PHE A 430 -15.72 11.70 -13.77
CA PHE A 430 -16.40 11.74 -12.47
C PHE A 430 -15.45 12.16 -11.35
N TYR A 431 -14.26 11.56 -11.31
CA TYR A 431 -13.24 11.86 -10.30
C TYR A 431 -12.73 13.30 -10.39
N THR A 432 -12.47 13.80 -11.60
CA THR A 432 -12.06 15.20 -11.82
C THR A 432 -13.15 16.17 -11.34
N LEU A 433 -14.43 15.88 -11.61
CA LEU A 433 -15.54 16.70 -11.13
C LEU A 433 -15.63 16.69 -9.60
N ILE A 434 -15.45 15.52 -8.97
CA ILE A 434 -15.51 15.38 -7.51
C ILE A 434 -14.50 16.31 -6.82
N PHE A 435 -13.27 16.42 -7.32
CA PHE A 435 -12.24 17.28 -6.73
C PHE A 435 -12.30 18.76 -7.15
N ARG A 436 -12.78 19.06 -8.37
CA ARG A 436 -12.70 20.42 -8.95
C ARG A 436 -14.03 21.15 -9.04
N HIS A 437 -15.16 20.55 -8.64
CA HIS A 437 -16.49 21.18 -8.74
C HIS A 437 -16.55 22.55 -8.06
N LYS A 438 -15.98 22.70 -6.84
CA LYS A 438 -15.96 24.00 -6.13
C LYS A 438 -15.27 25.06 -6.98
N GLN A 439 -14.07 24.77 -7.48
CA GLN A 439 -13.27 25.69 -8.30
C GLN A 439 -13.89 25.97 -9.68
N LEU A 440 -14.62 25.01 -10.27
CA LEU A 440 -15.33 25.19 -11.53
C LEU A 440 -16.52 26.15 -11.41
N LEU A 441 -17.10 26.22 -10.21
CA LEU A 441 -18.26 27.05 -9.88
C LEU A 441 -17.85 28.38 -9.23
N ASP A 442 -16.62 28.47 -8.73
CA ASP A 442 -16.10 29.65 -8.06
C ASP A 442 -15.96 30.85 -9.03
N GLY A 443 -16.32 32.04 -8.55
CA GLY A 443 -16.36 33.29 -9.32
C GLY A 443 -17.72 33.65 -9.95
N ASN A 444 -18.36 32.77 -10.74
CA ASN A 444 -19.70 33.04 -11.31
C ASN A 444 -20.53 31.77 -11.44
N LEU A 445 -21.31 31.49 -10.40
CA LEU A 445 -22.14 30.29 -10.28
C LEU A 445 -23.01 30.01 -11.51
N ARG A 446 -23.60 31.06 -12.13
CA ARG A 446 -24.45 30.89 -13.32
C ARG A 446 -23.66 30.42 -14.54
N LYS A 447 -22.47 31.00 -14.78
CA LYS A 447 -21.59 30.61 -15.90
C LYS A 447 -20.98 29.21 -15.67
N GLY A 448 -20.63 28.89 -14.43
CA GLY A 448 -20.13 27.56 -14.06
C GLY A 448 -21.20 26.48 -14.24
N LEU A 449 -22.42 26.72 -13.76
CA LEU A 449 -23.55 25.80 -13.95
C LEU A 449 -23.93 25.64 -15.43
N SER A 450 -23.98 26.73 -16.20
CA SER A 450 -24.26 26.63 -17.65
C SER A 450 -23.21 25.78 -18.38
N TYR A 451 -21.94 25.87 -17.96
CA TYR A 451 -20.87 25.03 -18.50
C TYR A 451 -21.08 23.55 -18.12
N LEU A 452 -21.34 23.23 -16.85
CA LEU A 452 -21.58 21.85 -16.43
C LEU A 452 -22.82 21.24 -17.09
N GLN A 453 -23.87 22.03 -17.33
CA GLN A 453 -25.04 21.61 -18.11
C GLN A 453 -24.69 21.33 -19.57
N SER A 454 -23.79 22.13 -20.17
CA SER A 454 -23.36 21.93 -21.57
C SER A 454 -22.61 20.61 -21.80
N LEU A 455 -22.00 20.04 -20.75
CA LEU A 455 -21.32 18.74 -20.82
C LEU A 455 -22.31 17.56 -21.00
N ASN A 456 -23.60 17.76 -20.72
CA ASN A 456 -24.66 16.77 -20.89
C ASN A 456 -24.36 15.41 -20.24
N PHE A 457 -24.12 15.41 -18.94
CA PHE A 457 -23.86 14.18 -18.17
C PHE A 457 -25.04 13.21 -18.17
N GLU A 458 -26.27 13.69 -18.37
CA GLU A 458 -27.49 12.87 -18.43
C GLU A 458 -27.35 11.79 -19.51
N ARG A 459 -26.90 12.19 -20.70
CA ARG A 459 -26.66 11.28 -21.82
C ARG A 459 -25.61 10.21 -21.51
N ILE A 460 -24.55 10.56 -20.79
CA ILE A 460 -23.46 9.61 -20.45
C ILE A 460 -23.95 8.58 -19.43
N VAL A 461 -24.70 9.02 -18.44
CA VAL A 461 -25.19 8.17 -17.35
C VAL A 461 -26.33 7.25 -17.79
N MET A 462 -27.20 7.71 -18.70
CA MET A 462 -28.35 6.95 -19.19
C MET A 462 -28.06 6.08 -20.43
N CYS A 463 -26.82 6.02 -20.91
CA CYS A 463 -26.47 5.21 -22.07
C CYS A 463 -26.60 3.70 -21.78
N GLN A 464 -26.78 2.90 -22.84
CA GLN A 464 -26.93 1.43 -22.73
C GLN A 464 -25.70 0.73 -22.14
N LEU A 465 -24.52 1.38 -22.22
CA LEU A 465 -23.27 0.88 -21.66
C LEU A 465 -23.23 0.95 -20.13
N ASN A 466 -24.09 1.77 -19.49
CA ASN A 466 -24.30 1.86 -18.05
C ASN A 466 -23.00 2.00 -17.21
N PRO A 467 -22.28 3.14 -17.34
CA PRO A 467 -21.02 3.35 -16.65
C PRO A 467 -21.14 3.33 -15.11
N LEU A 468 -22.30 3.70 -14.55
CA LEU A 468 -22.54 3.70 -13.10
C LEU A 468 -22.51 2.29 -12.49
N LYS A 469 -22.67 1.23 -13.30
CA LYS A 469 -22.56 -0.16 -12.84
C LYS A 469 -21.12 -0.64 -12.71
N ILE A 470 -20.21 -0.07 -13.49
CA ILE A 470 -18.85 -0.59 -13.71
C ILE A 470 -17.77 0.27 -13.04
N CYS A 471 -17.97 1.59 -12.95
CA CYS A 471 -17.07 2.48 -12.22
C CYS A 471 -17.09 2.21 -10.70
N ILE A 472 -16.03 2.62 -10.00
CA ILE A 472 -15.90 2.45 -8.54
C ILE A 472 -17.14 3.00 -7.79
N PRO A 473 -17.79 2.21 -6.91
CA PRO A 473 -18.99 2.63 -6.19
C PRO A 473 -18.84 3.92 -5.37
N SER A 474 -17.71 4.11 -4.68
CA SER A 474 -17.45 5.33 -3.89
C SER A 474 -17.42 6.59 -4.76
N VAL A 475 -16.76 6.52 -5.92
CA VAL A 475 -16.70 7.61 -6.91
C VAL A 475 -18.09 7.88 -7.48
N VAL A 476 -18.84 6.83 -7.82
CA VAL A 476 -20.21 6.95 -8.35
C VAL A 476 -21.15 7.62 -7.33
N ASN A 477 -21.07 7.22 -6.06
CA ASN A 477 -21.89 7.80 -4.99
C ASN A 477 -21.56 9.27 -4.73
N LEU A 478 -20.28 9.64 -4.69
CA LEU A 478 -19.84 11.03 -4.55
C LEU A 478 -20.26 11.88 -5.76
N PHE A 479 -20.11 11.35 -6.97
CA PHE A 479 -20.57 12.01 -8.19
C PHE A 479 -22.09 12.21 -8.18
N ALA A 480 -22.87 11.21 -7.77
CA ALA A 480 -24.31 11.30 -7.65
C ALA A 480 -24.75 12.35 -6.62
N ALA A 481 -24.04 12.46 -5.49
CA ALA A 481 -24.31 13.46 -4.47
C ALA A 481 -24.06 14.89 -4.99
N ILE A 482 -22.93 15.11 -5.68
CA ILE A 482 -22.54 16.42 -6.25
C ILE A 482 -23.49 16.82 -7.39
N THR A 483 -23.77 15.91 -8.31
CA THR A 483 -24.67 16.20 -9.45
C THR A 483 -26.11 16.45 -9.00
N ARG A 484 -26.57 15.80 -7.92
CA ARG A 484 -27.85 16.11 -7.27
C ARG A 484 -27.85 17.49 -6.63
N LYS A 485 -26.79 17.86 -5.90
CA LYS A 485 -26.64 19.17 -5.25
C LYS A 485 -26.78 20.33 -6.24
N TYR A 486 -26.21 20.17 -7.44
CA TYR A 486 -26.26 21.18 -8.50
C TYR A 486 -27.39 20.98 -9.52
N GLN A 487 -28.31 20.04 -9.28
CA GLN A 487 -29.44 19.73 -10.18
C GLN A 487 -29.01 19.44 -11.63
N LEU A 488 -27.89 18.74 -11.82
CA LEU A 488 -27.36 18.40 -13.14
C LEU A 488 -27.97 17.08 -13.67
N VAL A 489 -27.93 16.02 -12.86
CA VAL A 489 -28.43 14.67 -13.23
C VAL A 489 -28.92 13.96 -11.97
N PHE A 490 -29.97 13.14 -12.11
CA PHE A 490 -30.47 12.26 -11.04
C PHE A 490 -29.99 10.81 -11.27
N CYS A 491 -28.90 10.42 -10.62
CA CYS A 491 -28.27 9.10 -10.80
C CYS A 491 -28.86 7.99 -9.90
N TYR A 492 -29.50 8.33 -8.78
CA TYR A 492 -29.90 7.37 -7.74
C TYR A 492 -30.87 6.28 -8.22
N THR A 493 -31.82 6.61 -9.09
CA THR A 493 -32.77 5.62 -9.65
C THR A 493 -32.05 4.57 -10.50
N ILE A 494 -30.99 4.96 -11.20
CA ILE A 494 -30.17 4.08 -12.04
C ILE A 494 -29.26 3.23 -11.15
N ILE A 495 -28.66 3.82 -10.11
CA ILE A 495 -27.83 3.10 -9.13
C ILE A 495 -28.66 2.03 -8.42
N GLU A 496 -29.87 2.36 -7.95
CA GLU A 496 -30.77 1.38 -7.33
C GLU A 496 -31.17 0.27 -8.30
N ARG A 497 -31.48 0.61 -9.56
CA ARG A 497 -31.79 -0.39 -10.60
C ARG A 497 -30.60 -1.33 -10.84
N ASN A 498 -29.37 -0.80 -10.85
CA ASN A 498 -28.16 -1.57 -11.02
C ASN A 498 -27.91 -2.53 -9.85
N ASN A 499 -28.12 -2.06 -8.62
CA ASN A 499 -27.98 -2.85 -7.40
C ASN A 499 -29.01 -3.99 -7.36
N ARG A 500 -30.25 -3.75 -7.83
CA ARG A 500 -31.30 -4.78 -7.95
C ARG A 500 -31.02 -5.82 -9.05
N GLN A 501 -30.16 -5.51 -10.03
CA GLN A 501 -29.77 -6.41 -11.12
C GLN A 501 -28.45 -7.16 -10.86
N PHE A 502 -27.81 -6.95 -9.71
CA PHE A 502 -26.57 -7.63 -9.32
C PHE A 502 -26.87 -9.06 -8.84
N ILE A 503 -26.89 -10.02 -9.78
CA ILE A 503 -26.74 -11.45 -9.49
C ILE A 503 -25.23 -11.76 -9.60
N PRO A 504 -24.58 -12.45 -8.65
CA PRO A 504 -23.16 -12.74 -8.71
C PRO A 504 -22.85 -13.60 -9.95
N VAL A 505 -22.16 -13.04 -10.95
CA VAL A 505 -21.70 -13.80 -12.12
C VAL A 505 -20.28 -14.29 -11.84
N VAL A 506 -20.17 -15.58 -11.49
CA VAL A 506 -18.90 -16.31 -11.43
C VAL A 506 -18.28 -16.32 -12.83
N ARG A 507 -17.19 -15.57 -13.05
CA ARG A 507 -16.40 -15.68 -14.28
C ARG A 507 -15.37 -16.79 -14.10
N SER A 508 -15.61 -17.94 -14.75
CA SER A 508 -14.60 -18.98 -14.92
C SER A 508 -13.55 -18.52 -15.93
N GLY A 509 -12.39 -18.05 -15.46
CA GLY A 509 -11.20 -17.93 -16.29
C GLY A 509 -10.65 -19.31 -16.63
N ALA A 510 -10.21 -19.51 -17.87
CA ALA A 510 -9.53 -20.73 -18.31
C ALA A 510 -8.13 -20.80 -17.68
N GLY A 511 -8.08 -21.22 -16.42
CA GLY A 511 -6.84 -21.22 -15.65
C GLY A 511 -7.03 -21.47 -14.16
N GLY A 512 -7.95 -22.34 -13.75
CA GLY A 512 -7.86 -23.15 -12.53
C GLY A 512 -7.66 -22.51 -11.15
N ASP A 513 -7.53 -21.19 -11.01
CA ASP A 513 -7.39 -20.51 -9.72
C ASP A 513 -8.65 -19.70 -9.38
N LEU A 514 -9.32 -20.11 -8.30
CA LEU A 514 -10.41 -19.38 -7.67
C LEU A 514 -9.81 -18.32 -6.76
N VAL A 515 -9.46 -17.17 -7.32
CA VAL A 515 -9.27 -15.94 -6.55
C VAL A 515 -10.58 -15.17 -6.62
N GLN A 516 -11.32 -15.16 -5.51
CA GLN A 516 -12.46 -14.28 -5.33
C GLN A 516 -11.88 -12.88 -5.10
N THR A 517 -11.59 -12.19 -6.20
CA THR A 517 -11.24 -10.79 -6.12
C THR A 517 -12.52 -10.00 -5.88
N CYS A 518 -12.63 -9.39 -4.71
CA CYS A 518 -13.51 -8.25 -4.47
C CYS A 518 -13.02 -7.00 -5.23
N THR A 519 -12.45 -7.17 -6.43
CA THR A 519 -11.86 -6.07 -7.20
C THR A 519 -12.90 -5.51 -8.15
N ASN A 520 -13.03 -4.20 -8.07
CA ASN A 520 -13.55 -3.33 -9.11
C ASN A 520 -13.34 -3.95 -10.51
N PRO A 521 -14.39 -4.17 -11.33
CA PRO A 521 -14.27 -4.87 -12.61
C PRO A 521 -13.30 -4.18 -13.60
N LEU A 522 -12.99 -2.89 -13.38
CA LEU A 522 -12.01 -2.12 -14.16
C LEU A 522 -10.57 -2.18 -13.65
N ASP A 523 -10.32 -2.78 -12.48
CA ASP A 523 -9.02 -2.70 -11.79
C ASP A 523 -8.52 -1.24 -11.67
N SER A 524 -9.44 -0.28 -11.50
CA SER A 524 -9.09 1.14 -11.52
C SER A 524 -8.32 1.53 -10.28
N PHE A 525 -7.10 2.01 -10.47
CA PHE A 525 -6.24 2.63 -9.47
C PHE A 525 -6.13 4.15 -9.70
N PHE A 526 -5.88 4.93 -8.64
CA PHE A 526 -5.66 6.39 -8.69
C PHE A 526 -4.18 6.71 -8.48
N PRO A 527 -3.43 7.06 -9.55
CA PRO A 527 -1.97 7.16 -9.47
C PRO A 527 -1.39 8.27 -8.60
N PHE A 528 -2.14 9.30 -8.27
CA PHE A 528 -1.66 10.38 -7.41
C PHE A 528 -2.47 10.46 -6.11
N ASP A 529 -2.86 9.31 -5.56
CA ASP A 529 -3.36 9.22 -4.18
C ASP A 529 -2.27 9.61 -3.15
N PRO A 530 -2.65 9.91 -1.89
CA PRO A 530 -1.80 10.63 -0.95
C PRO A 530 -0.40 10.02 -0.80
N TYR A 531 0.62 10.89 -0.89
CA TYR A 531 2.01 10.49 -0.81
C TYR A 531 2.42 10.22 0.65
N VAL A 532 2.88 9.00 0.96
CA VAL A 532 3.09 8.53 2.34
C VAL A 532 4.52 8.77 2.85
N LEU A 533 5.53 8.75 1.98
CA LEU A 533 6.95 8.80 2.39
C LEU A 533 7.33 10.14 3.04
N LYS A 534 7.82 10.14 4.28
CA LYS A 534 7.98 11.33 5.14
C LYS A 534 8.86 12.44 4.57
N ARG A 535 10.08 12.15 4.10
CA ARG A 535 11.03 13.20 3.65
C ARG A 535 10.64 13.77 2.29
N SER A 536 10.45 12.88 1.32
CA SER A 536 10.18 13.27 -0.06
C SER A 536 8.80 13.91 -0.22
N LYS A 537 7.83 13.60 0.66
CA LYS A 537 6.51 14.26 0.74
C LYS A 537 6.61 15.79 0.84
N LYS A 538 7.55 16.30 1.64
CA LYS A 538 7.75 17.74 1.85
C LYS A 538 8.00 18.51 0.56
N THR A 539 8.55 17.84 -0.46
CA THR A 539 8.81 18.42 -1.78
C THR A 539 7.55 18.51 -2.64
N ILE A 540 6.58 17.61 -2.43
CA ILE A 540 5.36 17.47 -3.23
C ILE A 540 4.17 18.24 -2.63
N ASP A 541 4.04 18.26 -1.30
CA ASP A 541 2.93 18.88 -0.57
C ASP A 541 2.54 20.31 -1.04
N PRO A 542 3.48 21.23 -1.34
CA PRO A 542 3.12 22.57 -1.80
C PRO A 542 2.31 22.59 -3.12
N PHE A 543 2.50 21.55 -3.93
CA PHE A 543 1.90 21.40 -5.26
C PHE A 543 0.69 20.45 -5.26
N TYR A 544 0.43 19.76 -4.15
CA TYR A 544 -0.59 18.74 -4.02
C TYR A 544 -1.91 19.29 -3.47
N GLN A 545 -3.02 18.81 -4.00
CA GLN A 545 -4.37 19.09 -3.52
C GLN A 545 -4.89 17.88 -2.71
N PHE A 546 -4.97 18.07 -1.40
CA PHE A 546 -5.60 17.12 -0.49
C PHE A 546 -7.12 17.12 -0.66
N TRP A 547 -7.74 16.00 -0.30
CA TRP A 547 -9.19 15.91 -0.24
C TRP A 547 -9.67 16.69 0.99
N GLU A 548 -10.56 17.65 0.78
CA GLU A 548 -11.27 18.34 1.86
C GLU A 548 -12.58 17.59 2.09
N GLU A 549 -12.80 17.07 3.30
CA GLU A 549 -14.09 16.50 3.67
C GLU A 549 -15.23 17.50 3.42
N LEU A 550 -16.35 17.00 2.90
CA LEU A 550 -17.56 17.81 2.70
C LEU A 550 -18.00 18.36 4.06
N SER A 551 -18.21 19.69 4.15
CA SER A 551 -18.59 20.34 5.40
C SER A 551 -19.92 19.78 5.94
N ALA A 552 -20.14 19.86 7.26
CA ALA A 552 -21.40 19.47 7.89
C ALA A 552 -22.63 20.17 7.26
N GLU A 553 -22.46 21.41 6.80
CA GLU A 553 -23.49 22.18 6.06
C GLU A 553 -23.80 21.57 4.67
N ASP A 554 -22.80 20.98 4.01
CA ASP A 554 -22.98 20.26 2.75
C ASP A 554 -23.70 18.92 2.98
N LEU A 555 -23.46 18.26 4.12
CA LEU A 555 -24.14 17.04 4.57
C LEU A 555 -25.59 17.29 5.03
N GLU A 556 -25.89 18.44 5.65
CA GLU A 556 -27.26 18.81 6.00
C GLU A 556 -28.11 19.17 4.77
N ASN A 557 -27.52 19.85 3.79
CA ASN A 557 -28.20 20.15 2.52
C ASN A 557 -28.45 18.88 1.66
N LEU A 558 -27.76 17.76 1.95
CA LEU A 558 -28.01 16.46 1.35
C LEU A 558 -29.25 15.73 1.93
N LYS A 559 -29.81 16.20 3.07
CA LYS A 559 -30.94 15.56 3.79
C LYS A 559 -32.32 16.17 3.50
N LYS A 560 -32.42 17.35 2.87
CA LYS A 560 -33.73 17.99 2.65
C LYS A 560 -34.27 17.76 1.23
N PRO A 561 -35.35 17.00 1.04
CA PRO A 561 -36.12 17.07 -0.20
C PRO A 561 -36.79 18.44 -0.31
N ILE A 562 -36.59 19.13 -1.44
CA ILE A 562 -37.28 20.38 -1.77
C ILE A 562 -38.78 20.07 -1.92
N LYS A 563 -39.59 20.47 -0.93
CA LYS A 563 -41.04 20.47 -1.06
C LYS A 563 -41.43 21.42 -2.20
N ARG A 564 -42.01 20.88 -3.27
CA ARG A 564 -42.72 21.67 -4.28
C ARG A 564 -43.91 22.35 -3.60
N GLY A 565 -44.06 23.64 -3.85
CA GLY A 565 -45.13 24.45 -3.27
C GLY A 565 -46.51 24.09 -3.82
N THR A 566 -47.47 24.00 -2.91
CA THR A 566 -48.90 24.21 -3.14
C THR A 566 -49.49 24.76 -1.84
N SER A 567 -50.03 25.97 -1.95
CA SER A 567 -51.14 26.63 -1.23
C SER A 567 -51.49 26.19 0.20
N GLU A 568 -51.36 27.19 1.07
CA GLU A 568 -52.20 27.66 2.19
C GLU A 568 -53.50 26.92 2.57
N ASP A 569 -53.83 27.09 3.87
CA ASP A 569 -55.04 26.81 4.66
C ASP A 569 -55.02 25.46 5.42
N GLU A 570 -54.63 25.46 6.70
CA GLU A 570 -55.38 25.84 7.93
C GLU A 570 -56.05 24.61 8.59
N ASP A 571 -55.72 24.45 9.88
CA ASP A 571 -56.30 23.60 10.93
C ASP A 571 -56.10 22.07 10.84
N ASP A 572 -55.32 21.48 11.75
CA ASP A 572 -55.85 21.13 13.07
C ASP A 572 -54.81 20.50 14.02
N ASP A 573 -55.03 20.77 15.29
CA ASP A 573 -54.15 20.62 16.45
C ASP A 573 -54.21 19.18 17.01
N PHE A 574 -53.32 18.27 16.59
CA PHE A 574 -53.18 16.97 17.26
C PHE A 574 -51.77 16.38 17.07
N LEU A 575 -50.88 16.68 18.02
CA LEU A 575 -49.83 15.80 18.59
C LEU A 575 -48.74 16.67 19.25
N LYS A 576 -49.02 17.17 20.46
CA LYS A 576 -47.97 17.16 21.49
C LYS A 576 -47.81 15.71 21.94
N GLY A 577 -46.87 15.01 21.32
CA GLY A 577 -46.43 13.67 21.70
C GLY A 577 -44.92 13.68 21.87
N GLU A 578 -44.49 13.86 23.12
CA GLU A 578 -43.30 13.31 23.77
C GLU A 578 -42.01 13.15 22.92
N THR A 579 -41.00 13.94 23.27
CA THR A 579 -39.59 13.58 23.08
C THR A 579 -39.34 12.14 23.55
N PRO A 580 -38.68 11.25 22.78
CA PRO A 580 -38.42 9.90 23.24
C PRO A 580 -37.58 9.96 24.51
N GLN A 581 -38.17 9.41 25.59
CA GLN A 581 -37.47 9.14 26.83
C GLN A 581 -36.36 8.10 26.61
N ASN A 582 -35.53 8.01 27.64
CA ASN A 582 -34.27 7.29 27.81
C ASN A 582 -34.31 5.73 27.63
N ASP A 583 -35.21 5.19 26.80
CA ASP A 583 -35.61 3.77 26.77
C ASP A 583 -34.46 2.78 26.51
N GLY A 584 -33.49 3.14 25.64
CA GLY A 584 -32.35 2.26 25.34
C GLY A 584 -31.41 2.07 26.53
N VAL A 585 -31.19 3.12 27.32
CA VAL A 585 -30.33 3.10 28.51
C VAL A 585 -31.01 2.34 29.66
N GLU A 586 -32.33 2.45 29.79
CA GLU A 586 -33.09 1.68 30.79
C GLU A 586 -33.08 0.17 30.50
N LYS A 587 -33.21 -0.23 29.22
CA LYS A 587 -33.12 -1.64 28.82
C LYS A 587 -31.72 -2.22 29.01
N ALA A 588 -30.67 -1.46 28.73
CA ALA A 588 -29.30 -1.88 29.02
C ALA A 588 -29.06 -2.07 30.54
N LYS A 589 -29.56 -1.16 31.38
CA LYS A 589 -29.52 -1.30 32.84
C LYS A 589 -30.27 -2.54 33.32
N LEU A 590 -31.47 -2.79 32.78
CA LEU A 590 -32.27 -3.96 33.13
C LEU A 590 -31.55 -5.26 32.73
N LEU A 591 -30.99 -5.33 31.53
CA LEU A 591 -30.29 -6.52 31.04
C LEU A 591 -29.06 -6.85 31.89
N ARG A 592 -28.25 -5.84 32.26
CA ARG A 592 -27.06 -6.02 33.13
C ARG A 592 -27.41 -6.43 34.55
N SER A 593 -28.58 -6.05 35.05
CA SER A 593 -29.02 -6.40 36.40
C SER A 593 -29.49 -7.85 36.54
N GLN A 594 -29.70 -8.56 35.43
CA GLN A 594 -30.15 -9.94 35.44
C GLN A 594 -28.97 -10.90 35.64
N PRO A 595 -29.11 -11.92 36.50
CA PRO A 595 -28.10 -12.97 36.59
C PRO A 595 -28.10 -13.82 35.31
N ALA A 596 -26.91 -14.24 34.88
CA ALA A 596 -26.78 -15.16 33.76
C ALA A 596 -27.48 -16.49 34.05
N ARG A 597 -28.38 -16.91 33.16
CA ARG A 597 -29.11 -18.18 33.28
C ARG A 597 -28.35 -19.27 32.53
N VAL A 598 -28.16 -20.42 33.16
CA VAL A 598 -27.62 -21.60 32.48
C VAL A 598 -28.70 -22.15 31.55
N VAL A 599 -28.42 -22.20 30.25
CA VAL A 599 -29.36 -22.72 29.24
C VAL A 599 -29.05 -24.18 28.97
N GLU A 600 -30.05 -25.04 29.16
CA GLU A 600 -29.97 -26.47 28.87
C GLU A 600 -29.96 -26.75 27.35
N PRO A 601 -29.35 -27.85 26.89
CA PRO A 601 -29.21 -28.16 25.46
C PRO A 601 -30.53 -28.44 24.73
N LYS A 602 -31.62 -28.65 25.49
CA LYS A 602 -32.94 -28.99 24.97
C LYS A 602 -33.52 -27.83 24.15
N GLY A 603 -33.61 -28.04 22.84
CA GLY A 603 -34.12 -27.01 21.91
C GLY A 603 -33.23 -25.77 21.79
N LEU A 604 -31.96 -25.87 22.21
CA LEU A 604 -30.92 -24.87 22.03
C LEU A 604 -30.23 -25.06 20.67
N LEU A 605 -30.02 -23.94 19.96
CA LEU A 605 -29.08 -23.81 18.87
C LEU A 605 -28.01 -22.78 19.26
N TYR A 606 -26.81 -23.28 19.54
CA TYR A 606 -25.65 -22.45 19.89
C TYR A 606 -24.95 -21.96 18.63
N VAL A 607 -24.74 -20.65 18.52
CA VAL A 607 -24.09 -19.97 17.41
C VAL A 607 -22.69 -19.55 17.86
N GLN A 608 -21.63 -20.00 17.18
CA GLN A 608 -20.26 -19.60 17.48
C GLN A 608 -19.93 -18.24 16.84
N GLN A 609 -18.75 -17.71 17.19
CA GLN A 609 -18.18 -16.54 16.53
C GLN A 609 -18.09 -16.75 15.00
N ARG A 610 -18.43 -15.73 14.21
CA ARG A 610 -18.56 -15.80 12.73
C ARG A 610 -19.58 -16.82 12.22
N GLU A 611 -20.59 -17.15 13.01
CA GLU A 611 -21.77 -17.87 12.53
C GLU A 611 -23.03 -17.01 12.69
N PHE A 612 -24.06 -17.37 11.94
CA PHE A 612 -25.41 -16.90 12.19
C PHE A 612 -26.42 -18.02 11.98
N ALA A 613 -27.55 -17.88 12.67
CA ALA A 613 -28.71 -18.75 12.48
C ALA A 613 -29.97 -17.89 12.43
N VAL A 614 -30.93 -18.31 11.61
CA VAL A 614 -32.26 -17.71 11.54
C VAL A 614 -33.31 -18.80 11.73
N THR A 615 -34.28 -18.55 12.60
CA THR A 615 -35.43 -19.44 12.79
C THR A 615 -36.70 -18.62 13.06
N THR A 616 -37.84 -19.30 13.09
CA THR A 616 -39.16 -18.71 13.32
C THR A 616 -39.87 -19.45 14.44
N PRO A 617 -40.94 -18.89 15.05
CA PRO A 617 -41.69 -19.58 16.10
C PRO A 617 -42.42 -20.84 15.62
N GLU A 618 -42.51 -21.06 14.30
CA GLU A 618 -43.10 -22.25 13.68
C GLU A 618 -42.18 -23.48 13.76
N ASP A 619 -40.88 -23.27 13.98
CA ASP A 619 -39.87 -24.31 14.15
C ASP A 619 -40.15 -25.15 15.41
N GLY A 620 -40.33 -26.45 15.22
CA GLY A 620 -40.59 -27.41 16.30
C GLY A 620 -39.34 -27.83 17.05
N SER A 621 -38.17 -27.67 16.43
CA SER A 621 -36.88 -28.19 16.90
C SER A 621 -36.09 -27.16 17.71
N VAL A 622 -36.09 -25.90 17.30
CA VAL A 622 -35.31 -24.83 17.95
C VAL A 622 -36.23 -23.85 18.66
N SER A 623 -35.97 -23.63 19.95
CA SER A 623 -36.73 -22.70 20.81
C SER A 623 -35.88 -21.55 21.33
N ILE A 624 -34.57 -21.76 21.47
CA ILE A 624 -33.62 -20.79 21.99
C ILE A 624 -32.42 -20.71 21.05
N LEU A 625 -32.07 -19.50 20.63
CA LEU A 625 -30.77 -19.21 20.02
C LEU A 625 -29.88 -18.60 21.09
N GLY A 626 -28.59 -18.94 21.07
CA GLY A 626 -27.65 -18.40 22.05
C GLY A 626 -26.23 -18.34 21.52
N SER A 627 -25.46 -17.41 22.08
CA SER A 627 -24.02 -17.29 21.88
C SER A 627 -23.38 -16.80 23.17
N ASP A 628 -22.13 -17.20 23.39
CA ASP A 628 -21.31 -16.86 24.56
C ASP A 628 -19.92 -16.37 24.14
N ASP A 629 -19.08 -16.07 25.13
CA ASP A 629 -17.67 -15.69 25.00
C ASP A 629 -17.43 -14.40 24.18
N ALA A 630 -18.41 -13.50 24.14
CA ALA A 630 -18.26 -12.20 23.52
C ALA A 630 -17.42 -11.26 24.40
N THR A 631 -16.10 -11.23 24.16
CA THR A 631 -15.18 -10.27 24.79
C THR A 631 -15.21 -8.92 24.08
N THR A 632 -14.44 -8.77 23.01
CA THR A 632 -14.46 -7.59 22.12
C THR A 632 -15.53 -7.70 21.02
N CYS A 633 -16.00 -8.92 20.77
CA CYS A 633 -17.02 -9.25 19.78
C CYS A 633 -18.43 -8.80 20.21
N HIS A 634 -19.37 -8.77 19.27
CA HIS A 634 -20.75 -8.34 19.50
C HIS A 634 -21.74 -9.41 19.06
N ILE A 635 -22.69 -9.74 19.95
CA ILE A 635 -23.83 -10.59 19.63
C ILE A 635 -24.97 -9.68 19.16
N VAL A 636 -25.45 -9.96 17.96
CA VAL A 636 -26.50 -9.18 17.30
C VAL A 636 -27.73 -10.06 17.12
N VAL A 637 -28.87 -9.57 17.59
CA VAL A 637 -30.17 -10.21 17.36
C VAL A 637 -31.02 -9.30 16.49
N LEU A 638 -31.44 -9.81 15.34
CA LEU A 638 -32.36 -9.15 14.42
C LEU A 638 -33.69 -9.91 14.42
N ARG A 639 -34.77 -9.24 14.81
CA ARG A 639 -36.09 -9.87 14.91
C ARG A 639 -37.13 -9.12 14.07
N HIS A 640 -37.87 -9.85 13.27
CA HIS A 640 -39.08 -9.33 12.65
C HIS A 640 -40.30 -9.66 13.52
N THR A 641 -40.93 -8.63 14.09
CA THR A 641 -42.03 -8.81 15.06
C THR A 641 -43.31 -9.38 14.45
N GLY A 642 -43.51 -9.24 13.14
CA GLY A 642 -44.69 -9.75 12.44
C GLY A 642 -44.69 -11.26 12.24
N SER A 643 -43.60 -11.77 11.66
CA SER A 643 -43.43 -13.22 11.40
C SER A 643 -42.75 -13.95 12.57
N GLY A 644 -42.20 -13.21 13.53
CA GLY A 644 -41.40 -13.77 14.63
C GLY A 644 -40.02 -14.28 14.20
N ALA A 645 -39.65 -14.11 12.92
CA ALA A 645 -38.34 -14.51 12.42
C ALA A 645 -37.24 -13.85 13.25
N THR A 646 -36.40 -14.66 13.87
CA THR A 646 -35.35 -14.25 14.80
C THR A 646 -34.03 -14.77 14.27
N CYS A 647 -33.10 -13.86 14.01
CA CYS A 647 -31.73 -14.17 13.66
C CYS A 647 -30.80 -13.78 14.81
N LEU A 648 -29.86 -14.66 15.14
CA LEU A 648 -28.77 -14.38 16.06
C LEU A 648 -27.46 -14.59 15.31
N THR A 649 -26.55 -13.62 15.44
CA THR A 649 -25.20 -13.68 14.87
C THR A 649 -24.17 -13.17 15.88
N HIS A 650 -22.95 -13.70 15.80
CA HIS A 650 -21.83 -13.29 16.61
C HIS A 650 -20.75 -12.66 15.71
N CYS A 651 -20.73 -11.34 15.68
CA CYS A 651 -19.84 -10.52 14.85
C CYS A 651 -18.54 -10.20 15.59
N ASP A 652 -17.40 -10.29 14.89
CA ASP A 652 -16.07 -10.00 15.45
C ASP A 652 -15.31 -8.87 14.71
N GLY A 653 -15.94 -8.25 13.72
CA GLY A 653 -15.37 -7.13 12.96
C GLY A 653 -14.56 -7.53 11.73
N SER A 654 -14.74 -8.76 11.23
CA SER A 654 -14.08 -9.23 10.00
C SER A 654 -14.61 -8.56 8.73
N ASP A 655 -15.92 -8.56 8.50
CA ASP A 655 -16.56 -7.88 7.36
C ASP A 655 -18.00 -7.44 7.69
N THR A 656 -18.11 -6.45 8.57
CA THR A 656 -19.39 -6.03 9.16
C THR A 656 -20.45 -5.58 8.15
N GLU A 657 -20.06 -4.96 7.03
CA GLU A 657 -21.03 -4.51 6.01
C GLU A 657 -21.64 -5.71 5.24
N ALA A 658 -20.82 -6.70 4.90
CA ALA A 658 -21.30 -7.93 4.27
C ALA A 658 -22.14 -8.76 5.25
N GLU A 659 -21.70 -8.88 6.51
CA GLU A 659 -22.40 -9.58 7.59
C GLU A 659 -23.81 -9.02 7.81
N VAL A 660 -23.95 -7.70 7.95
CA VAL A 660 -25.26 -7.04 8.13
C VAL A 660 -26.16 -7.25 6.92
N SER A 661 -25.61 -7.20 5.70
CA SER A 661 -26.37 -7.45 4.48
C SER A 661 -26.90 -8.89 4.41
N LEU A 662 -26.10 -9.87 4.85
CA LEU A 662 -26.49 -11.29 4.90
C LEU A 662 -27.61 -11.55 5.91
N ILE A 663 -27.48 -11.06 7.15
CA ILE A 663 -28.51 -11.27 8.18
C ILE A 663 -29.82 -10.56 7.82
N MET A 664 -29.76 -9.38 7.20
CA MET A 664 -30.93 -8.66 6.71
C MET A 664 -31.65 -9.46 5.62
N SER A 665 -30.90 -9.99 4.64
CA SER A 665 -31.47 -10.85 3.59
C SER A 665 -32.09 -12.12 4.18
N ALA A 666 -31.43 -12.73 5.17
CA ALA A 666 -31.90 -13.95 5.82
C ALA A 666 -33.23 -13.75 6.56
N VAL A 667 -33.33 -12.73 7.42
CA VAL A 667 -34.58 -12.43 8.16
C VAL A 667 -35.71 -12.05 7.20
N LYS A 668 -35.42 -11.28 6.16
CA LYS A 668 -36.41 -10.90 5.15
C LYS A 668 -36.99 -12.08 4.38
N SER A 669 -36.21 -13.13 4.16
CA SER A 669 -36.70 -14.34 3.48
C SER A 669 -37.83 -15.05 4.22
N PHE A 670 -37.97 -14.79 5.53
CA PHE A 670 -39.05 -15.28 6.40
C PHE A 670 -40.04 -14.18 6.81
N SER A 671 -39.92 -12.97 6.25
CA SER A 671 -40.89 -11.88 6.47
C SER A 671 -42.01 -11.95 5.44
N ASP A 672 -43.27 -11.86 5.88
CA ASP A 672 -44.44 -11.93 5.01
C ASP A 672 -44.61 -10.61 4.20
N PRO A 673 -44.97 -10.63 2.90
CA PRO A 673 -45.10 -9.41 2.08
C PRO A 673 -46.22 -8.46 2.52
N THR A 674 -47.04 -8.86 3.50
CA THR A 674 -48.24 -8.14 3.95
C THR A 674 -47.93 -6.93 4.84
N GLY A 675 -46.66 -6.69 5.20
CA GLY A 675 -46.22 -5.46 5.88
C GLY A 675 -46.70 -5.32 7.32
N ARG A 676 -47.13 -6.41 7.97
CA ARG A 676 -47.45 -6.40 9.41
C ARG A 676 -46.19 -6.67 10.21
N GLY A 677 -45.82 -5.74 11.09
CA GLY A 677 -44.66 -5.85 11.97
C GLY A 677 -43.56 -4.85 11.64
N ARG A 678 -42.51 -4.83 12.47
CA ARG A 678 -41.30 -4.01 12.34
C ARG A 678 -40.05 -4.83 12.63
N LEU A 679 -38.90 -4.37 12.15
CA LEU A 679 -37.60 -4.95 12.43
C LEU A 679 -37.00 -4.33 13.71
N GLU A 680 -36.65 -5.18 14.66
CA GLU A 680 -36.02 -4.82 15.93
C GLU A 680 -34.59 -5.36 15.97
N VAL A 681 -33.64 -4.49 16.33
CA VAL A 681 -32.21 -4.81 16.44
C VAL A 681 -31.81 -4.72 17.91
N HIS A 682 -31.06 -5.71 18.36
CA HIS A 682 -30.46 -5.77 19.69
C HIS A 682 -28.96 -6.03 19.56
N LEU A 683 -28.16 -5.17 20.17
CA LEU A 683 -26.70 -5.27 20.20
C LEU A 683 -26.23 -5.41 21.65
N VAL A 684 -25.46 -6.47 21.91
CA VAL A 684 -24.87 -6.75 23.23
C VAL A 684 -23.46 -7.33 23.05
N GLY A 685 -22.49 -6.83 23.81
CA GLY A 685 -21.10 -7.31 23.75
C GLY A 685 -20.08 -6.18 23.69
N GLY A 686 -18.79 -6.52 23.65
CA GLY A 686 -17.72 -5.52 23.78
C GLY A 686 -17.61 -4.96 25.20
N PHE A 687 -16.49 -4.29 25.47
CA PHE A 687 -16.24 -3.54 26.70
C PHE A 687 -15.30 -2.38 26.38
N ASN A 688 -14.83 -1.63 27.38
CA ASN A 688 -13.85 -0.58 27.14
C ASN A 688 -12.44 -1.19 27.04
N ASP A 689 -12.13 -1.83 25.91
CA ASP A 689 -10.86 -2.50 25.70
C ASP A 689 -9.73 -1.54 25.29
N ASP A 690 -8.51 -1.83 25.74
CA ASP A 690 -7.31 -0.99 25.51
C ASP A 690 -7.03 -0.75 24.01
N ARG A 691 -7.45 -1.69 23.15
CA ARG A 691 -7.23 -1.66 21.69
C ARG A 691 -8.36 -0.96 20.92
N GLN A 692 -9.40 -0.47 21.61
CA GLN A 692 -10.58 0.18 21.02
C GLN A 692 -11.29 -0.67 19.94
N LEU A 693 -11.17 -1.99 20.02
CA LEU A 693 -11.77 -2.93 19.07
C LEU A 693 -13.30 -2.96 19.22
N SER A 694 -13.80 -2.95 20.45
CA SER A 694 -15.24 -2.94 20.75
C SER A 694 -15.90 -1.68 20.23
N GLN A 695 -15.25 -0.52 20.41
CA GLN A 695 -15.74 0.77 19.93
C GLN A 695 -15.75 0.81 18.39
N LYS A 696 -14.69 0.31 17.75
CA LYS A 696 -14.60 0.20 16.29
C LYS A 696 -15.73 -0.67 15.73
N LEU A 697 -15.95 -1.86 16.31
CA LEU A 697 -17.02 -2.77 15.90
C LEU A 697 -18.41 -2.18 16.11
N THR A 698 -18.63 -1.49 17.24
CA THR A 698 -19.89 -0.75 17.49
C THR A 698 -20.18 0.25 16.38
N ASN A 699 -19.20 1.07 16.01
CA ASN A 699 -19.35 2.09 14.97
C ASN A 699 -19.62 1.48 13.58
N GLN A 700 -18.93 0.38 13.26
CA GLN A 700 -19.13 -0.36 12.02
C GLN A 700 -20.54 -0.96 11.95
N LEU A 701 -21.01 -1.62 13.01
CA LEU A 701 -22.36 -2.22 13.07
C LEU A 701 -23.44 -1.15 12.96
N LEU A 702 -23.34 -0.06 13.72
CA LEU A 702 -24.31 1.03 13.67
C LEU A 702 -24.37 1.68 12.27
N ARG A 703 -23.22 1.90 11.65
CA ARG A 703 -23.14 2.43 10.28
C ARG A 703 -23.74 1.47 9.27
N ALA A 704 -23.41 0.18 9.35
CA ALA A 704 -23.90 -0.84 8.43
C ALA A 704 -25.42 -1.01 8.53
N PHE A 705 -25.99 -0.98 9.75
CA PHE A 705 -27.44 -0.97 9.95
C PHE A 705 -28.09 0.34 9.48
N HIS A 706 -27.48 1.50 9.73
CA HIS A 706 -28.01 2.79 9.29
C HIS A 706 -28.09 2.93 7.75
N LEU A 707 -27.19 2.26 7.04
CA LEU A 707 -27.19 2.24 5.57
C LEU A 707 -28.24 1.30 4.95
N GLN A 708 -28.94 0.49 5.76
CA GLN A 708 -30.01 -0.37 5.26
C GLN A 708 -31.22 0.46 4.81
N PRO A 709 -31.91 0.06 3.73
CA PRO A 709 -33.05 0.82 3.20
C PRO A 709 -34.32 0.70 4.07
N ASP A 710 -34.40 -0.30 4.96
CA ASP A 710 -35.56 -0.56 5.81
C ASP A 710 -35.47 0.19 7.15
N GLU A 711 -36.63 0.49 7.72
CA GLU A 711 -36.70 1.07 9.05
C GLU A 711 -36.36 0.03 10.11
N LEU A 712 -35.22 0.23 10.79
CA LEU A 712 -34.71 -0.61 11.87
C LEU A 712 -34.89 0.11 13.21
N HIS A 713 -35.54 -0.55 14.15
CA HIS A 713 -35.69 -0.05 15.51
C HIS A 713 -34.60 -0.63 16.40
N LEU A 714 -33.69 0.22 16.88
CA LEU A 714 -32.71 -0.17 17.89
C LEU A 714 -33.39 -0.29 19.25
N VAL A 715 -33.60 -1.51 19.73
CA VAL A 715 -34.38 -1.80 20.95
C VAL A 715 -33.49 -2.03 22.16
N THR A 716 -32.39 -2.76 22.00
CA THR A 716 -31.41 -2.99 23.07
C THR A 716 -30.04 -2.58 22.57
N PHE A 717 -29.37 -1.72 23.35
CA PHE A 717 -28.01 -1.25 23.06
C PHE A 717 -27.19 -1.33 24.34
N CYS A 718 -26.45 -2.43 24.51
CA CYS A 718 -25.64 -2.71 25.68
C CYS A 718 -24.23 -3.14 25.23
N VAL A 719 -23.48 -2.19 24.68
CA VAL A 719 -22.17 -2.44 24.07
C VAL A 719 -21.08 -1.47 24.56
N THR A 720 -19.81 -1.86 24.42
CA THR A 720 -18.62 -1.05 24.79
C THR A 720 -18.76 -0.47 26.21
N GLU A 721 -18.84 0.85 26.38
CA GLU A 721 -18.96 1.54 27.68
C GLU A 721 -20.20 1.12 28.48
N LEU A 722 -21.27 0.70 27.79
CA LEU A 722 -22.48 0.24 28.43
C LEU A 722 -22.36 -1.20 28.93
N ASN A 723 -21.41 -1.99 28.46
CA ASN A 723 -21.17 -3.37 28.92
C ASN A 723 -19.87 -3.51 29.72
N ASP A 724 -19.26 -2.40 30.15
CA ASP A 724 -17.98 -2.39 30.83
C ASP A 724 -18.10 -2.50 32.37
N ARG A 725 -17.20 -3.27 32.98
CA ARG A 725 -16.88 -3.22 34.42
C ARG A 725 -15.37 -3.07 34.61
N GLU A 726 -14.99 -2.28 35.59
CA GLU A 726 -13.58 -2.05 35.94
C GLU A 726 -13.25 -2.74 37.28
N GLU A 727 -12.24 -3.60 37.29
CA GLU A 727 -11.70 -4.23 38.49
C GLU A 727 -10.19 -4.02 38.56
N LYS A 728 -9.72 -3.24 39.55
CA LYS A 728 -8.28 -2.95 39.77
C LYS A 728 -7.59 -2.37 38.52
N ASP A 729 -8.20 -1.34 37.92
CA ASP A 729 -7.74 -0.67 36.70
C ASP A 729 -7.69 -1.59 35.44
N ILE A 730 -8.39 -2.73 35.47
CA ILE A 730 -8.55 -3.62 34.31
C ILE A 730 -10.02 -3.68 33.94
N HIS A 731 -10.31 -3.43 32.67
CA HIS A 731 -11.66 -3.45 32.12
C HIS A 731 -12.08 -4.86 31.67
N PHE A 732 -13.35 -5.21 31.91
CA PHE A 732 -13.95 -6.49 31.55
C PHE A 732 -15.39 -6.30 31.05
N PRO A 733 -15.92 -7.19 30.20
CA PRO A 733 -17.33 -7.18 29.87
C PRO A 733 -18.18 -7.70 31.04
N ILE A 734 -19.37 -7.11 31.22
CA ILE A 734 -20.39 -7.57 32.18
C ILE A 734 -21.12 -8.78 31.62
N ILE A 735 -21.57 -8.69 30.35
CA ILE A 735 -22.30 -9.74 29.65
C ILE A 735 -21.37 -10.35 28.61
N TYR A 736 -21.07 -11.64 28.77
CA TYR A 736 -20.30 -12.46 27.82
C TYR A 736 -21.21 -13.22 26.84
N GLY A 737 -22.44 -13.54 27.25
CA GLY A 737 -23.36 -14.35 26.47
C GLY A 737 -24.81 -13.98 26.68
N ILE A 738 -25.61 -14.14 25.63
CA ILE A 738 -27.06 -13.91 25.66
C ILE A 738 -27.79 -15.07 24.99
N ALA A 739 -29.01 -15.30 25.44
CA ALA A 739 -29.97 -16.17 24.79
C ALA A 739 -31.21 -15.37 24.37
N VAL A 740 -31.79 -15.75 23.24
CA VAL A 740 -33.09 -15.25 22.78
C VAL A 740 -34.07 -16.41 22.66
N ASN A 741 -35.21 -16.29 23.33
CA ASN A 741 -36.32 -17.21 23.16
C ASN A 741 -37.14 -16.79 21.94
N VAL A 742 -37.16 -17.65 20.91
CA VAL A 742 -37.78 -17.34 19.62
C VAL A 742 -39.29 -17.11 19.78
N LYS A 743 -39.95 -17.89 20.66
CA LYS A 743 -41.40 -17.83 20.89
C LYS A 743 -41.82 -16.59 21.68
N THR A 744 -41.10 -16.25 22.75
CA THR A 744 -41.47 -15.13 23.64
C THR A 744 -40.83 -13.80 23.29
N ALA A 745 -39.80 -13.79 22.45
CA ALA A 745 -38.94 -12.62 22.19
C ALA A 745 -38.08 -12.17 23.38
N GLU A 746 -38.02 -12.94 24.47
CA GLU A 746 -37.23 -12.57 25.64
C GLU A 746 -35.73 -12.74 25.34
N ILE A 747 -34.95 -11.68 25.58
CA ILE A 747 -33.49 -11.69 25.54
C ILE A 747 -32.99 -11.57 26.98
N PHE A 748 -32.11 -12.49 27.39
CA PHE A 748 -31.56 -12.53 28.74
C PHE A 748 -30.09 -12.97 28.73
N PRO A 749 -29.27 -12.54 29.70
CA PRO A 749 -27.90 -13.02 29.83
C PRO A 749 -27.89 -14.53 30.11
N ALA A 750 -27.02 -15.27 29.42
CA ALA A 750 -27.02 -16.72 29.45
C ALA A 750 -25.61 -17.30 29.36
N THR A 751 -25.44 -18.50 29.92
CA THR A 751 -24.23 -19.32 29.76
C THR A 751 -24.59 -20.71 29.25
N PHE A 752 -23.69 -21.30 28.46
CA PHE A 752 -23.96 -22.51 27.69
C PHE A 752 -22.93 -23.61 27.98
N PRO A 753 -23.28 -24.62 28.79
CA PRO A 753 -22.40 -25.76 29.07
C PRO A 753 -22.15 -26.67 27.86
N GLU A 754 -23.12 -26.77 26.95
CA GLU A 754 -23.03 -27.56 25.72
C GLU A 754 -23.11 -26.67 24.48
N LYS A 755 -22.00 -26.58 23.72
CA LYS A 755 -21.85 -25.73 22.52
C LYS A 755 -21.82 -26.52 21.19
N GLY A 756 -21.93 -27.84 21.28
CA GLY A 756 -21.92 -28.76 20.13
C GLY A 756 -23.20 -28.73 19.27
N PRO A 757 -23.25 -29.52 18.17
CA PRO A 757 -22.29 -30.53 17.73
C PRO A 757 -21.08 -29.95 17.00
N ASP A 758 -20.04 -30.78 16.82
CA ASP A 758 -18.83 -30.48 16.03
C ASP A 758 -18.15 -29.15 16.43
N GLU A 759 -18.04 -28.92 17.74
CA GLU A 759 -17.52 -27.67 18.31
C GLU A 759 -16.10 -27.36 17.83
N ASP A 760 -15.15 -28.29 17.97
CA ASP A 760 -13.76 -28.09 17.54
C ASP A 760 -13.64 -27.89 16.01
N LEU A 761 -14.50 -28.54 15.22
CA LEU A 761 -14.52 -28.40 13.75
C LEU A 761 -14.98 -27.00 13.33
N ARG A 762 -16.00 -26.46 14.00
CA ARG A 762 -16.49 -25.10 13.77
C ARG A 762 -15.49 -24.07 14.27
N SER A 763 -14.91 -24.25 15.45
CA SER A 763 -13.85 -23.38 15.98
C SER A 763 -12.60 -23.37 15.07
N ALA A 764 -12.21 -24.53 14.53
CA ALA A 764 -11.10 -24.63 13.57
C ALA A 764 -11.40 -23.89 12.25
N HIS A 765 -12.66 -23.90 11.80
CA HIS A 765 -13.08 -23.13 10.64
C HIS A 765 -12.92 -21.63 10.88
N VAL A 766 -13.37 -21.13 12.04
CA VAL A 766 -13.24 -19.73 12.42
C VAL A 766 -11.77 -19.31 12.53
N LEU A 767 -10.95 -20.09 13.24
CA LEU A 767 -9.53 -19.78 13.47
C LEU A 767 -8.69 -19.78 12.17
N THR A 768 -9.15 -20.48 11.13
CA THR A 768 -8.49 -20.49 9.81
C THR A 768 -8.94 -19.34 8.89
N GLY A 769 -9.74 -18.40 9.41
CA GLY A 769 -10.12 -17.18 8.70
C GLY A 769 -11.43 -17.28 7.91
N ALA A 770 -12.39 -18.10 8.37
CA ALA A 770 -13.70 -18.21 7.74
C ALA A 770 -14.48 -16.89 7.71
N THR A 771 -15.36 -16.74 6.71
CA THR A 771 -16.36 -15.68 6.63
C THR A 771 -17.64 -16.08 7.38
N LEU A 772 -18.50 -15.11 7.68
CA LEU A 772 -19.80 -15.35 8.31
C LEU A 772 -20.63 -16.39 7.56
N THR A 773 -21.06 -17.46 8.24
CA THR A 773 -21.75 -18.61 7.62
C THR A 773 -23.10 -18.89 8.28
N ASN A 774 -24.14 -19.18 7.46
CA ASN A 774 -25.42 -19.67 7.97
C ASN A 774 -25.31 -21.15 8.29
N ILE A 775 -25.58 -21.54 9.53
CA ILE A 775 -25.46 -22.94 9.97
C ILE A 775 -26.80 -23.67 10.05
N TYR A 776 -27.93 -22.97 9.93
CA TYR A 776 -29.25 -23.56 10.19
C TYR A 776 -30.28 -23.27 9.10
N ASP A 777 -31.02 -24.30 8.70
CA ASP A 777 -32.18 -24.19 7.82
C ASP A 777 -33.47 -24.48 8.59
N ALA A 778 -34.19 -23.40 8.92
CA ALA A 778 -35.46 -23.47 9.64
C ALA A 778 -36.60 -24.13 8.85
N LYS A 779 -36.47 -24.33 7.53
CA LYS A 779 -37.52 -25.00 6.72
C LYS A 779 -37.44 -26.52 6.82
N THR A 780 -36.23 -27.05 6.91
CA THR A 780 -35.96 -28.50 7.03
C THR A 780 -35.68 -28.92 8.46
N GLU A 781 -35.56 -27.94 9.36
CA GLU A 781 -35.16 -28.07 10.77
C GLU A 781 -33.78 -28.74 10.93
N GLU A 782 -32.85 -28.41 10.03
CA GLU A 782 -31.53 -29.04 9.93
C GLU A 782 -30.39 -28.07 10.25
N LEU A 783 -29.42 -28.53 11.04
CA LEU A 783 -28.13 -27.87 11.23
C LEU A 783 -27.15 -28.44 10.20
N HIS A 784 -26.56 -27.57 9.38
CA HIS A 784 -25.63 -27.90 8.31
C HIS A 784 -24.23 -27.41 8.68
N ILE A 785 -23.29 -28.34 8.85
CA ILE A 785 -21.88 -28.04 9.16
C ILE A 785 -21.02 -28.45 7.97
N GLY A 786 -20.33 -27.47 7.37
CA GLY A 786 -19.45 -27.68 6.22
C GLY A 786 -20.18 -27.76 4.87
N PRO A 787 -19.53 -28.30 3.83
CA PRO A 787 -18.14 -28.75 3.82
C PRO A 787 -17.16 -27.58 3.98
N TYR A 788 -16.27 -27.68 4.97
CA TYR A 788 -15.24 -26.66 5.21
C TYR A 788 -13.95 -26.96 4.43
N PHE A 789 -13.26 -25.90 4.04
CA PHE A 789 -12.00 -25.96 3.31
C PHE A 789 -11.00 -25.00 3.95
N TRP A 790 -9.89 -25.54 4.45
CA TRP A 790 -8.74 -24.75 4.89
C TRP A 790 -7.43 -25.42 4.48
N ARG A 791 -6.34 -24.64 4.53
CA ARG A 791 -4.97 -25.11 4.39
C ARG A 791 -4.37 -25.41 5.77
N PRO A 792 -3.26 -26.18 5.86
CA PRO A 792 -2.61 -26.44 7.13
C PRO A 792 -2.31 -25.14 7.89
N PHE A 793 -2.70 -25.08 9.16
CA PHE A 793 -2.52 -23.90 10.00
C PHE A 793 -1.02 -23.63 10.19
N PRO A 794 -0.51 -22.41 9.92
CA PRO A 794 0.91 -22.10 10.03
C PRO A 794 1.43 -22.35 11.45
N TYR A 795 2.55 -23.07 11.56
CA TYR A 795 3.27 -23.28 12.82
C TYR A 795 2.41 -23.88 13.95
N VAL A 796 1.41 -24.72 13.63
CA VAL A 796 0.52 -25.34 14.63
C VAL A 796 1.25 -26.07 15.76
N ASP A 797 2.36 -26.75 15.44
CA ASP A 797 3.20 -27.43 16.44
C ASP A 797 3.86 -26.44 17.40
N PHE A 798 4.38 -25.34 16.87
CA PHE A 798 4.99 -24.26 17.68
C PHE A 798 3.95 -23.67 18.64
N TRP A 799 2.74 -23.39 18.18
CA TRP A 799 1.67 -22.82 19.01
C TRP A 799 1.21 -23.78 20.12
N LEU A 800 1.15 -25.08 19.85
CA LEU A 800 0.82 -26.09 20.86
C LEU A 800 1.89 -26.20 21.96
N GLU A 801 3.15 -25.90 21.65
CA GLU A 801 4.28 -25.91 22.59
C GLU A 801 4.38 -24.63 23.45
N GLN A 802 3.70 -23.54 23.08
CA GLN A 802 3.74 -22.29 23.84
C GLN A 802 3.03 -22.40 25.19
N ASP A 803 3.40 -21.53 26.14
CA ASP A 803 2.71 -21.40 27.42
C ASP A 803 1.35 -20.68 27.28
N ASP A 804 0.54 -20.74 28.33
CA ASP A 804 -0.82 -20.16 28.32
C ASP A 804 -0.80 -18.64 28.15
N LYS A 805 0.25 -17.96 28.64
CA LYS A 805 0.40 -16.52 28.52
C LYS A 805 0.66 -16.10 27.08
N GLN A 806 1.52 -16.81 26.37
CA GLN A 806 1.82 -16.58 24.96
C GLN A 806 0.60 -16.86 24.08
N ILE A 807 -0.19 -17.90 24.39
CA ILE A 807 -1.44 -18.16 23.67
C ILE A 807 -2.43 -17.01 23.87
N LEU A 808 -2.62 -16.54 25.11
CA LEU A 808 -3.50 -15.39 25.38
C LEU A 808 -3.02 -14.12 24.68
N GLN A 809 -1.73 -13.80 24.74
CA GLN A 809 -1.20 -12.57 24.17
C GLN A 809 -1.29 -12.49 22.64
N ASN A 810 -1.16 -13.64 21.95
CA ASN A 810 -1.04 -13.67 20.49
C ASN A 810 -2.29 -14.20 19.77
N LEU A 811 -3.11 -15.03 20.42
CA LEU A 811 -4.30 -15.64 19.81
C LEU A 811 -5.63 -15.10 20.36
N SER A 812 -5.60 -14.19 21.34
CA SER A 812 -6.77 -13.43 21.81
C SER A 812 -6.67 -11.95 21.46
N THR A 813 -7.84 -11.34 21.26
CA THR A 813 -7.97 -9.88 21.06
C THR A 813 -7.89 -9.10 22.38
N SER A 814 -8.21 -9.73 23.51
CA SER A 814 -8.22 -9.13 24.86
C SER A 814 -7.64 -10.10 25.91
N PRO A 815 -6.31 -10.22 26.03
CA PRO A 815 -5.65 -11.29 26.80
C PRO A 815 -6.03 -11.36 28.29
N LEU A 816 -6.41 -10.22 28.89
CA LEU A 816 -6.77 -10.12 30.31
C LEU A 816 -8.26 -10.37 30.56
N ALA A 817 -9.11 -10.21 29.55
CA ALA A 817 -10.57 -10.27 29.68
C ALA A 817 -11.20 -11.60 29.22
N GLU A 818 -10.38 -12.52 28.70
CA GLU A 818 -10.83 -13.84 28.23
C GLU A 818 -11.38 -14.73 29.36
N PRO A 819 -12.37 -15.60 29.05
CA PRO A 819 -12.84 -16.61 29.98
C PRO A 819 -11.73 -17.58 30.44
N PRO A 820 -11.82 -18.16 31.65
CA PRO A 820 -10.77 -19.04 32.20
C PRO A 820 -10.53 -20.33 31.39
N HIS A 821 -11.46 -20.69 30.51
CA HIS A 821 -11.38 -21.88 29.66
C HIS A 821 -10.89 -21.58 28.22
N PHE A 822 -10.57 -20.32 27.91
CA PHE A 822 -10.16 -19.88 26.57
C PHE A 822 -8.94 -20.65 26.05
N VAL A 823 -7.88 -20.73 26.85
CA VAL A 823 -6.63 -21.41 26.44
C VAL A 823 -6.85 -22.90 26.21
N SER A 824 -7.63 -23.57 27.07
CA SER A 824 -7.96 -24.98 26.86
C SER A 824 -8.75 -25.19 25.57
N HIS A 825 -9.67 -24.29 25.22
CA HIS A 825 -10.44 -24.35 23.99
C HIS A 825 -9.57 -24.14 22.74
N ILE A 826 -8.68 -23.14 22.76
CA ILE A 826 -7.74 -22.88 21.66
C ILE A 826 -6.78 -24.06 21.48
N ARG A 827 -6.28 -24.68 22.56
CA ARG A 827 -5.43 -25.88 22.46
C ARG A 827 -6.16 -27.06 21.85
N SER A 828 -7.44 -27.27 22.19
CA SER A 828 -8.29 -28.29 21.55
C SER A 828 -8.43 -28.03 20.05
N THR A 829 -8.73 -26.78 19.69
CA THR A 829 -8.87 -26.33 18.29
C THR A 829 -7.58 -26.49 17.47
N LEU A 830 -6.42 -26.11 18.03
CA LEU A 830 -5.12 -26.28 17.39
C LEU A 830 -4.76 -27.77 17.23
N THR A 831 -5.10 -28.61 18.22
CA THR A 831 -4.92 -30.06 18.12
C THR A 831 -5.78 -30.63 16.99
N PHE A 832 -7.03 -30.19 16.87
CA PHE A 832 -7.92 -30.56 15.78
C PHE A 832 -7.37 -30.15 14.40
N LEU A 833 -6.84 -28.93 14.28
CA LEU A 833 -6.20 -28.44 13.05
C LEU A 833 -4.96 -29.24 12.66
N LYS A 834 -4.19 -29.71 13.65
CA LYS A 834 -3.02 -30.58 13.45
C LYS A 834 -3.43 -31.98 12.98
N GLU A 835 -4.48 -32.57 13.56
CA GLU A 835 -5.00 -33.89 13.17
C GLU A 835 -5.71 -33.87 11.81
N HIS A 836 -6.31 -32.73 11.45
CA HIS A 836 -7.09 -32.56 10.22
C HIS A 836 -6.63 -31.35 9.38
N PRO A 837 -5.42 -31.40 8.79
CA PRO A 837 -4.88 -30.31 7.98
C PRO A 837 -5.62 -30.10 6.65
N PHE A 838 -6.37 -31.10 6.19
CA PHE A 838 -7.17 -31.07 4.96
C PHE A 838 -8.56 -31.68 5.20
N PRO A 839 -9.50 -30.94 5.81
CA PRO A 839 -10.81 -31.45 6.25
C PRO A 839 -11.67 -31.99 5.10
N SER A 840 -11.49 -31.44 3.90
CA SER A 840 -12.19 -31.88 2.68
C SER A 840 -11.92 -33.33 2.26
N ARG A 841 -10.82 -33.94 2.74
CA ARG A 841 -10.47 -35.34 2.45
C ARG A 841 -10.74 -36.26 3.63
N SER A 842 -10.58 -35.77 4.86
CA SER A 842 -10.72 -36.58 6.08
C SER A 842 -12.12 -36.55 6.69
N LEU A 843 -12.77 -35.39 6.73
CA LEU A 843 -14.00 -35.16 7.51
C LEU A 843 -15.26 -35.05 6.63
N PHE A 844 -15.10 -34.70 5.36
CA PHE A 844 -16.19 -34.52 4.39
C PHE A 844 -15.98 -35.37 3.12
N PRO A 845 -16.06 -36.72 3.20
CA PRO A 845 -16.04 -37.56 2.01
C PRO A 845 -17.18 -37.12 1.05
N ASP A 846 -16.88 -37.04 -0.24
CA ASP A 846 -17.79 -36.56 -1.30
C ASP A 846 -18.22 -35.09 -1.23
N ARG A 847 -17.56 -34.24 -0.43
CA ARG A 847 -17.85 -32.80 -0.27
C ARG A 847 -19.29 -32.51 0.18
N LYS A 848 -19.89 -33.39 0.97
CA LYS A 848 -21.21 -33.16 1.56
C LYS A 848 -21.09 -32.54 2.95
N PRO A 849 -22.01 -31.63 3.33
CA PRO A 849 -22.10 -31.13 4.71
C PRO A 849 -22.49 -32.26 5.67
N ARG A 850 -22.12 -32.12 6.94
CA ARG A 850 -22.70 -32.92 8.02
C ARG A 850 -24.02 -32.31 8.42
N ILE A 851 -25.07 -33.12 8.43
CA ILE A 851 -26.44 -32.68 8.72
C ILE A 851 -26.82 -33.23 10.10
N TYR A 852 -27.35 -32.37 10.96
CA TYR A 852 -27.86 -32.73 12.28
C TYR A 852 -29.33 -32.32 12.41
N LYS A 853 -30.12 -33.11 13.14
CA LYS A 853 -31.49 -32.82 13.53
C LYS A 853 -31.67 -32.96 15.03
N LYS A 854 -32.67 -32.29 15.60
CA LYS A 854 -33.05 -32.53 16.99
C LYS A 854 -33.82 -33.84 17.10
N ASN A 855 -33.44 -34.68 18.07
CA ASN A 855 -34.19 -35.89 18.42
C ASN A 855 -35.39 -35.55 19.32
N GLU A 856 -36.19 -36.57 19.70
CA GLU A 856 -37.37 -36.39 20.58
C GLU A 856 -37.02 -35.82 21.97
N GLU A 857 -35.75 -35.97 22.40
CA GLU A 857 -35.24 -35.42 23.65
C GLU A 857 -34.76 -33.97 23.53
N GLY A 858 -34.68 -33.44 22.29
CA GLY A 858 -34.24 -32.07 21.99
C GLY A 858 -32.71 -31.90 21.90
N LEU A 859 -31.97 -33.00 21.69
CA LEU A 859 -30.52 -33.04 21.48
C LEU A 859 -30.16 -33.19 20.00
N TRP A 860 -28.99 -32.72 19.60
CA TRP A 860 -28.52 -32.83 18.20
C TRP A 860 -28.04 -34.24 17.88
N GLU A 861 -28.62 -34.86 16.84
CA GLU A 861 -28.25 -36.18 16.33
C GLU A 861 -27.86 -36.07 14.85
N GLN A 862 -26.75 -36.72 14.46
CA GLN A 862 -26.26 -36.69 13.09
C GLN A 862 -27.12 -37.57 12.18
N VAL A 863 -27.57 -37.02 11.06
CA VAL A 863 -28.35 -37.76 10.06
C VAL A 863 -27.40 -38.56 9.17
N CYS A 864 -27.34 -39.88 9.34
CA CYS A 864 -26.50 -40.76 8.51
C CYS A 864 -27.00 -40.82 7.05
N SER A 865 -26.08 -40.59 6.10
CA SER A 865 -26.32 -40.52 4.66
C SER A 865 -26.65 -41.85 3.95
N ASP A 866 -26.90 -42.95 4.69
CA ASP A 866 -27.25 -44.27 4.13
C ASP A 866 -28.77 -44.53 4.04
N LYS A 867 -29.61 -43.52 4.36
CA LYS A 867 -31.08 -43.59 4.21
C LYS A 867 -31.67 -42.33 3.58
N MET A 868 -31.10 -41.89 2.45
CA MET A 868 -31.78 -41.00 1.50
C MET A 868 -31.90 -41.66 0.14
#